data_AF-A0A8X6N4G1-F1
#
_entry.id   AF-A0A8X6N4G1-F1
#
_cell.length_a   1.000
_cell.length_b   1.000
_cell.length_c   1.000
_cell.angle_alpha   90.00
_cell.angle_beta   90.00
_cell.angle_gamma   90.00
#
_symmetry.space_group_name_H-M   'P 1'
#
loop_
_entity.id
_entity.type
_entity.pdbx_description
1 polymer ?
#
loop_
_entity_poly.entity_id
_entity_poly.type
_entity_poly.pdbx_seq_one_letter_code
_entity_poly.pdbx_strand_id
1 'polypeptide(L)'
;MNFITLILVFVHGFLAEDIYLPDGRLFNLPKPEDYPYFINDEYPSSLERLYFLSYEHADAFLSCPKGYSMLEMSQELVVDHIFNGSISKGIAKHHTASLLESNRNGHTFNSPCPVIYDCLGYQSCLFVFNRHFCPDLKILPFMLLNIVCHRDGFVAVPAKFKKQKDLVLHIYEHFMLDHDMQNLEHHELSEELVFGGHCSSPNIAMQTEGFFGSCSHNPSSKNNIIQDLWPTLGQTITHNCQDQLMQVYCAFQYNKQGFCLPSVYHNKNNNTDQNFSYSVLPKVGQQLKNNHLASKRAPFNAHIRLAFMIMVFNNSKSTMELISSIYREDFFYVIHADRQNSNIKKELNQLIIQLNLPIHNILILPDEKSFITPKASYETVRAQLEGFVALLRFGFWDFLINLSENDIPLRNVDDLAIALTPYRGSSFLSSLQLSVNDGDKESFEEFVFSSCDGFVYKVSSKGTLSTSSKFKVFRAPRGGAFSREFIHYLVNEKMRSSMINDYQLYLQTDVMPDESYIPTVLMNSQFRDSVYLAPIHNTMLFSNDNFLSYFYTCKQHSKIECSYIDELLSMSHNSFFVSFPFQPAPEVKVFAFGLAKDDYYQFLMKYLPPKLLKILIDDALERFCTKAKLPVDSLSLESILKLYITPCLVPLDTCCISKFITSYSKIADVSYWIDINLFNRTSEKYFDTRLMLQPVLGSRFCFGDGDLRMVFISPWIGHLNLSKPQWSRYNLEIFSPLPYGPAYTDDVLIHLLFSDEAGNAHCKSDHKSNSIDDPLKFKSQTDSIKINLLLISPNHEKKCSTDVILFQENKKNETKTSQTKGYISMNSILMPCKNMEPGHWTLQLYQVEPTKSRKYTFPLYLVDLDDKDYLNNHLKEIAHLWELKYFAFMNKNDPSDFHKSEMIYTSLSSQHFSHISGQKEINIVKTHNSKKDRRLIGNRFHHWYICGGGFASTFILCLIFVLFFFKKYFRLNLLWVYILSLILVVFLQIMLFFTLCEQ
;
A
#
# COMPACT_ATOMS: atom_id res chain seq x y z
N MET A 1 -6.01 -51.86 0.34
CA MET A 1 -4.70 -51.69 1.00
C MET A 1 -4.29 -50.22 0.87
N ASN A 2 -3.85 -49.63 1.98
CA ASN A 2 -3.11 -48.37 2.14
C ASN A 2 -3.25 -47.29 1.04
N PHE A 3 -4.24 -46.42 1.23
CA PHE A 3 -3.99 -44.97 1.10
C PHE A 3 -3.41 -44.45 2.44
N ILE A 4 -3.02 -43.17 2.49
CA ILE A 4 -2.47 -42.46 3.67
C ILE A 4 -1.00 -42.81 4.00
N THR A 5 -0.05 -42.13 3.33
CA THR A 5 1.08 -41.43 3.97
C THR A 5 1.64 -40.36 3.01
N LEU A 6 0.81 -39.36 2.73
CA LEU A 6 1.26 -37.99 2.46
C LEU A 6 0.66 -37.14 3.58
N ILE A 7 1.30 -36.02 3.93
CA ILE A 7 0.94 -35.13 5.06
C ILE A 7 1.23 -35.74 6.45
N LEU A 8 2.45 -35.50 6.95
CA LEU A 8 2.64 -34.70 8.18
C LEU A 8 4.11 -34.24 8.29
N VAL A 9 4.30 -32.97 8.65
CA VAL A 9 5.61 -32.29 8.73
C VAL A 9 6.17 -32.37 10.15
N PHE A 10 7.43 -31.96 10.33
CA PHE A 10 8.16 -31.70 11.58
C PHE A 10 8.95 -32.87 12.21
N VAL A 11 10.18 -33.01 11.71
CA VAL A 11 11.30 -32.46 12.47
C VAL A 11 12.02 -31.42 11.61
N HIS A 12 11.73 -30.13 11.79
CA HIS A 12 12.66 -29.08 11.37
C HIS A 12 13.79 -29.04 12.41
N GLY A 13 14.93 -29.64 12.07
CA GLY A 13 16.21 -29.10 12.52
C GLY A 13 16.55 -27.86 11.67
N PHE A 14 17.45 -27.01 12.17
CA PHE A 14 18.10 -25.99 11.36
C PHE A 14 18.98 -26.72 10.33
N LEU A 15 18.55 -26.78 9.07
CA LEU A 15 19.38 -27.28 7.98
C LEU A 15 20.29 -26.16 7.46
N ALA A 16 21.39 -26.54 6.83
CA ALA A 16 22.09 -25.68 5.89
C ALA A 16 21.42 -25.81 4.52
N GLU A 17 21.62 -24.83 3.65
CA GLU A 17 21.18 -24.93 2.26
C GLU A 17 22.29 -25.62 1.45
N ASP A 18 22.03 -26.87 1.07
CA ASP A 18 22.93 -27.67 0.24
C ASP A 18 22.72 -27.28 -1.23
N ILE A 19 23.60 -26.44 -1.78
CA ILE A 19 23.52 -25.94 -3.15
C ILE A 19 24.10 -26.96 -4.13
N TYR A 20 23.36 -27.27 -5.20
CA TYR A 20 23.86 -28.04 -6.33
C TYR A 20 24.48 -27.11 -7.37
N LEU A 21 25.78 -27.24 -7.60
CA LEU A 21 26.49 -26.50 -8.64
C LEU A 21 26.15 -27.05 -10.04
N PRO A 22 26.22 -26.25 -11.13
CA PRO A 22 25.92 -26.71 -12.50
C PRO A 22 26.74 -27.92 -12.98
N ASP A 23 27.94 -28.13 -12.44
CA ASP A 23 28.77 -29.31 -12.72
C ASP A 23 28.28 -30.59 -11.98
N GLY A 24 27.34 -30.47 -11.04
CA GLY A 24 26.80 -31.55 -10.23
C GLY A 24 27.51 -31.79 -8.89
N ARG A 25 28.45 -30.95 -8.47
CA ARG A 25 28.95 -30.94 -7.08
C ARG A 25 27.85 -30.46 -6.14
N LEU A 26 27.79 -31.06 -4.94
CA LEU A 26 27.05 -30.51 -3.81
C LEU A 26 27.98 -29.57 -3.03
N PHE A 27 27.47 -28.41 -2.64
CA PHE A 27 28.18 -27.41 -1.85
C PHE A 27 27.30 -26.99 -0.67
N ASN A 28 27.70 -27.39 0.54
CA ASN A 28 27.04 -26.96 1.76
C ASN A 28 27.48 -25.52 2.07
N LEU A 29 26.57 -24.55 2.05
CA LEU A 29 26.88 -23.17 2.42
C LEU A 29 27.33 -23.09 3.89
N PRO A 30 28.56 -22.61 4.18
CA PRO A 30 28.96 -22.29 5.55
C PRO A 30 28.19 -21.05 6.04
N LYS A 31 27.80 -21.05 7.31
CA LYS A 31 26.96 -20.00 7.89
C LYS A 31 27.78 -18.78 8.33
N PRO A 32 27.16 -17.59 8.44
CA PRO A 32 27.76 -16.45 9.13
C PRO A 32 28.25 -16.77 10.55
N GLU A 33 27.63 -17.74 11.23
CA GLU A 33 28.07 -18.26 12.53
C GLU A 33 29.39 -19.04 12.49
N ASP A 34 29.72 -19.70 11.37
CA ASP A 34 30.93 -20.53 11.22
C ASP A 34 32.19 -19.68 11.02
N TYR A 35 32.03 -18.39 10.67
CA TYR A 35 33.10 -17.42 10.45
C TYR A 35 33.11 -16.27 11.48
N PRO A 36 33.25 -16.58 12.79
CA PRO A 36 33.23 -15.55 13.83
C PRO A 36 34.43 -14.61 13.73
N TYR A 37 34.24 -13.36 14.16
CA TYR A 37 35.32 -12.36 14.25
C TYR A 37 36.31 -12.64 15.39
N PHE A 38 35.82 -13.20 16.50
CA PHE A 38 36.61 -13.62 17.65
C PHE A 38 36.76 -15.16 17.68
N ILE A 39 38.00 -15.65 17.80
CA ILE A 39 38.32 -17.07 18.01
C ILE A 39 38.83 -17.24 19.45
N ASN A 40 38.43 -18.34 20.10
CA ASN A 40 38.76 -18.62 21.50
C ASN A 40 39.94 -19.60 21.69
N ASP A 41 40.30 -20.35 20.65
CA ASP A 41 41.32 -21.41 20.68
C ASP A 41 42.70 -20.93 20.20
N GLU A 42 43.71 -21.81 20.25
CA GLU A 42 45.12 -21.49 19.95
C GLU A 42 45.33 -20.90 18.55
N TYR A 43 45.51 -19.57 18.47
CA TYR A 43 45.76 -18.77 17.27
C TYR A 43 46.76 -19.40 16.26
N PRO A 44 46.29 -20.06 15.19
CA PRO A 44 47.18 -20.67 14.20
C PRO A 44 47.83 -19.60 13.31
N SER A 45 48.90 -19.95 12.60
CA SER A 45 49.61 -19.03 11.69
C SER A 45 48.76 -18.57 10.50
N SER A 46 47.84 -19.41 10.04
CA SER A 46 46.92 -19.18 8.94
C SER A 46 45.60 -19.93 9.15
N LEU A 47 44.55 -19.46 8.49
CA LEU A 47 43.20 -20.02 8.46
C LEU A 47 42.64 -19.92 7.05
N GLU A 48 41.96 -20.95 6.57
CA GLU A 48 41.24 -20.92 5.29
C GLU A 48 39.74 -20.68 5.54
N ARG A 49 39.09 -19.89 4.67
CA ARG A 49 37.63 -19.66 4.69
C ARG A 49 37.09 -19.70 3.27
N LEU A 50 36.02 -20.46 3.08
CA LEU A 50 35.43 -20.80 1.79
C LEU A 50 34.07 -20.11 1.62
N TYR A 51 33.87 -19.46 0.48
CA TYR A 51 32.66 -18.68 0.16
C TYR A 51 32.12 -19.10 -1.20
N PHE A 52 30.82 -18.87 -1.39
CA PHE A 52 30.12 -19.06 -2.65
C PHE A 52 29.38 -17.78 -3.00
N LEU A 53 29.60 -17.26 -4.21
CA LEU A 53 28.98 -16.04 -4.73
C LEU A 53 28.12 -16.40 -5.95
N SER A 54 26.91 -15.84 -6.00
CA SER A 54 26.00 -15.96 -7.14
C SER A 54 25.14 -14.71 -7.25
N TYR A 55 24.37 -14.54 -8.34
CA TYR A 55 23.44 -13.42 -8.44
C TYR A 55 22.24 -13.53 -7.47
N GLU A 56 21.87 -14.76 -7.08
CA GLU A 56 20.83 -15.02 -6.07
C GLU A 56 21.34 -14.80 -4.64
N HIS A 57 22.66 -14.91 -4.44
CA HIS A 57 23.37 -14.70 -3.17
C HIS A 57 24.44 -13.62 -3.37
N ALA A 58 24.00 -12.44 -3.81
CA ALA A 58 24.89 -11.35 -4.20
C ALA A 58 25.48 -10.60 -3.01
N ASP A 59 24.73 -10.48 -1.90
CA ASP A 59 25.18 -9.86 -0.66
C ASP A 59 26.24 -10.73 0.01
N ALA A 60 27.50 -10.30 -0.01
CA ALA A 60 28.61 -11.10 0.49
C ALA A 60 29.61 -10.27 1.32
N PHE A 61 30.21 -10.95 2.28
CA PHE A 61 31.30 -10.41 3.08
C PHE A 61 32.43 -11.43 3.15
N LEU A 62 33.66 -10.98 2.95
CA LEU A 62 34.86 -11.74 3.20
C LEU A 62 35.46 -11.22 4.50
N SER A 63 35.72 -12.09 5.47
CA SER A 63 36.23 -11.68 6.77
C SER A 63 37.29 -12.63 7.29
N CYS A 64 38.33 -12.07 7.89
CA CYS A 64 39.29 -12.74 8.73
C CYS A 64 39.06 -12.41 10.22
N PRO A 65 39.46 -13.29 11.16
CA PRO A 65 39.39 -13.01 12.59
C PRO A 65 40.26 -11.81 12.99
N LYS A 66 39.98 -11.22 14.15
CA LYS A 66 40.77 -10.10 14.67
C LYS A 66 42.28 -10.41 14.72
N GLY A 67 43.09 -9.56 14.10
CA GLY A 67 44.55 -9.74 14.01
C GLY A 67 44.99 -10.76 12.93
N TYR A 68 44.15 -10.95 11.92
CA TYR A 68 44.49 -11.64 10.67
C TYR A 68 44.07 -10.74 9.50
N SER A 69 44.79 -10.85 8.38
CA SER A 69 44.40 -10.23 7.10
C SER A 69 44.39 -11.24 5.96
N MET A 70 43.57 -10.98 4.93
CA MET A 70 43.52 -11.77 3.70
C MET A 70 44.81 -11.54 2.90
N LEU A 71 45.70 -12.53 2.83
CA LEU A 71 46.95 -12.41 2.05
C LEU A 71 46.96 -13.28 0.79
N GLU A 72 46.17 -14.35 0.76
CA GLU A 72 46.00 -15.20 -0.44
C GLU A 72 44.51 -15.44 -0.71
N MET A 73 44.16 -15.62 -1.98
CA MET A 73 42.80 -15.83 -2.44
C MET A 73 42.81 -16.64 -3.74
N SER A 74 41.93 -17.63 -3.86
CA SER A 74 41.71 -18.37 -5.11
C SER A 74 40.25 -18.39 -5.50
N GLN A 75 39.96 -17.97 -6.73
CA GLN A 75 38.63 -18.08 -7.35
C GLN A 75 38.56 -19.30 -8.27
N GLU A 76 37.50 -20.09 -8.15
CA GLU A 76 37.07 -21.08 -9.14
C GLU A 76 35.71 -20.63 -9.70
N LEU A 77 35.65 -20.38 -11.01
CA LEU A 77 34.37 -20.10 -11.68
C LEU A 77 33.70 -21.38 -12.17
N VAL A 78 32.39 -21.46 -11.94
CA VAL A 78 31.48 -22.47 -12.48
C VAL A 78 30.40 -21.75 -13.31
N VAL A 79 30.25 -22.14 -14.58
CA VAL A 79 29.33 -21.51 -15.53
C VAL A 79 28.39 -22.56 -16.10
N ASP A 80 27.10 -22.24 -16.17
CA ASP A 80 26.11 -23.07 -16.87
C ASP A 80 25.97 -22.64 -18.35
N HIS A 81 25.74 -23.61 -19.24
CA HIS A 81 25.69 -23.40 -20.67
C HIS A 81 24.59 -24.24 -21.32
N ILE A 82 23.47 -23.58 -21.65
CA ILE A 82 22.44 -24.12 -22.54
C ILE A 82 22.59 -23.46 -23.93
N PHE A 83 23.19 -24.18 -24.87
CA PHE A 83 23.09 -23.87 -26.30
C PHE A 83 23.12 -25.17 -27.13
N ASN A 84 22.22 -25.29 -28.11
CA ASN A 84 22.19 -26.37 -29.11
C ASN A 84 22.23 -27.83 -28.60
N GLY A 85 21.60 -28.13 -27.47
CA GLY A 85 21.08 -29.49 -27.18
C GLY A 85 22.10 -30.58 -26.84
N SER A 86 23.36 -30.23 -26.55
CA SER A 86 24.37 -31.18 -26.05
C SER A 86 24.96 -30.68 -24.73
N ILE A 87 24.88 -31.50 -23.67
CA ILE A 87 25.35 -31.13 -22.33
C ILE A 87 26.85 -31.41 -22.24
N SER A 88 27.68 -30.38 -22.39
CA SER A 88 29.11 -30.41 -22.06
C SER A 88 29.37 -29.74 -20.72
N LYS A 89 29.46 -30.53 -19.64
CA LYS A 89 29.79 -30.02 -18.30
C LYS A 89 31.22 -29.44 -18.25
N GLY A 90 31.34 -28.30 -17.58
CA GLY A 90 32.60 -27.83 -16.98
C GLY A 90 33.50 -26.97 -17.86
N ILE A 91 33.46 -25.65 -17.63
CA ILE A 91 34.63 -24.78 -17.79
C ILE A 91 35.01 -24.27 -16.39
N ALA A 92 35.66 -25.11 -15.61
CA ALA A 92 36.27 -24.69 -14.35
C ALA A 92 37.56 -23.91 -14.64
N LYS A 93 37.55 -22.60 -14.37
CA LYS A 93 38.77 -21.78 -14.37
C LYS A 93 39.14 -21.48 -12.93
N HIS A 94 40.22 -22.10 -12.46
CA HIS A 94 40.84 -21.82 -11.17
C HIS A 94 41.96 -20.78 -11.34
N HIS A 95 41.95 -19.72 -10.54
CA HIS A 95 43.00 -18.71 -10.50
C HIS A 95 43.32 -18.37 -9.04
N THR A 96 44.61 -18.37 -8.68
CA THR A 96 45.09 -17.99 -7.35
C THR A 96 45.87 -16.69 -7.42
N ALA A 97 45.72 -15.83 -6.42
CA ALA A 97 46.54 -14.67 -6.18
C ALA A 97 47.07 -14.70 -4.74
N SER A 98 48.35 -14.37 -4.55
CA SER A 98 48.99 -14.25 -3.24
C SER A 98 49.80 -12.95 -3.17
N LEU A 99 49.64 -12.21 -2.08
CA LEU A 99 50.49 -11.06 -1.75
C LEU A 99 51.90 -11.50 -1.31
N LEU A 100 52.11 -12.78 -1.01
CA LEU A 100 53.41 -13.33 -0.58
C LEU A 100 54.35 -13.54 -1.77
N GLU A 101 53.81 -13.79 -2.96
CA GLU A 101 54.56 -13.94 -4.22
C GLU A 101 54.82 -12.59 -4.93
N SER A 102 54.45 -11.46 -4.31
CA SER A 102 54.42 -10.11 -4.91
C SER A 102 55.81 -9.47 -5.10
N ASN A 103 56.65 -10.13 -5.90
CA ASN A 103 57.98 -9.67 -6.33
C ASN A 103 58.03 -9.40 -7.86
N ARG A 104 56.87 -9.34 -8.52
CA ARG A 104 56.73 -9.00 -9.94
C ARG A 104 55.78 -7.82 -10.11
N ASN A 105 56.31 -6.77 -10.74
CA ASN A 105 55.72 -5.49 -11.15
C ASN A 105 54.18 -5.47 -11.18
N GLY A 106 53.58 -4.49 -10.48
CA GLY A 106 52.14 -4.36 -10.30
C GLY A 106 51.36 -4.22 -11.60
N HIS A 107 50.92 -5.36 -12.12
CA HIS A 107 49.91 -5.48 -13.17
C HIS A 107 48.61 -6.02 -12.58
N THR A 108 47.51 -5.72 -13.25
CA THR A 108 46.19 -6.33 -13.05
C THR A 108 46.29 -7.85 -13.03
N PHE A 109 45.61 -8.51 -12.09
CA PHE A 109 45.44 -9.96 -12.14
C PHE A 109 44.63 -10.31 -13.40
N ASN A 110 45.21 -11.12 -14.30
CA ASN A 110 44.52 -11.60 -15.52
C ASN A 110 43.55 -12.75 -15.20
N SER A 111 42.69 -12.51 -14.22
CA SER A 111 41.61 -13.38 -13.76
C SER A 111 40.27 -12.96 -14.36
N PRO A 112 39.33 -13.88 -14.60
CA PRO A 112 38.03 -13.56 -15.18
C PRO A 112 37.17 -12.63 -14.31
N CYS A 113 37.44 -12.56 -12.99
CA CYS A 113 36.85 -11.58 -12.09
C CYS A 113 37.96 -10.88 -11.27
N PRO A 114 38.53 -9.75 -11.74
CA PRO A 114 39.70 -9.13 -11.10
C PRO A 114 39.37 -8.33 -9.82
N VAL A 115 38.19 -7.69 -9.75
CA VAL A 115 37.83 -6.75 -8.65
C VAL A 115 37.81 -7.44 -7.28
N ILE A 116 37.51 -8.74 -7.22
CA ILE A 116 37.49 -9.50 -5.96
C ILE A 116 38.85 -9.49 -5.23
N TYR A 117 39.96 -9.32 -5.97
CA TYR A 117 41.29 -9.23 -5.39
C TYR A 117 41.63 -7.86 -4.79
N ASP A 118 40.81 -6.83 -4.99
CA ASP A 118 40.97 -5.56 -4.27
C ASP A 118 40.77 -5.75 -2.76
N CYS A 119 40.06 -6.81 -2.34
CA CYS A 119 39.95 -7.24 -0.94
C CYS A 119 41.27 -7.78 -0.34
N LEU A 120 42.32 -8.06 -1.12
CA LEU A 120 43.60 -8.56 -0.61
C LEU A 120 44.35 -7.47 0.18
N GLY A 121 44.83 -7.84 1.37
CA GLY A 121 45.54 -6.96 2.30
C GLY A 121 44.70 -6.46 3.47
N TYR A 122 43.37 -6.56 3.39
CA TYR A 122 42.42 -6.12 4.41
C TYR A 122 42.07 -7.21 5.42
N GLN A 123 41.53 -6.82 6.58
CA GLN A 123 40.93 -7.76 7.54
C GLN A 123 39.54 -8.23 7.10
N SER A 124 38.74 -7.36 6.49
CA SER A 124 37.41 -7.71 5.95
C SER A 124 37.07 -6.86 4.73
N CYS A 125 36.22 -7.40 3.86
CA CYS A 125 35.77 -6.80 2.61
C CYS A 125 34.27 -7.04 2.43
N LEU A 126 33.51 -6.00 2.09
CA LEU A 126 32.06 -6.01 1.93
C LEU A 126 31.69 -5.56 0.52
N PHE A 127 30.79 -6.28 -0.15
CA PHE A 127 30.33 -5.94 -1.50
C PHE A 127 29.02 -6.63 -1.88
N VAL A 128 28.38 -6.12 -2.94
CA VAL A 128 27.30 -6.82 -3.64
C VAL A 128 27.85 -7.36 -4.95
N PHE A 129 27.94 -8.70 -5.08
CA PHE A 129 28.54 -9.36 -6.23
C PHE A 129 27.69 -9.16 -7.49
N ASN A 130 28.24 -8.46 -8.47
CA ASN A 130 27.55 -8.08 -9.70
C ASN A 130 28.45 -8.23 -10.95
N ARG A 131 27.89 -7.96 -12.13
CA ARG A 131 28.59 -8.10 -13.43
C ARG A 131 29.92 -7.33 -13.52
N HIS A 132 30.06 -6.21 -12.83
CA HIS A 132 31.25 -5.34 -12.90
C HIS A 132 32.47 -5.98 -12.22
N PHE A 133 32.26 -6.96 -11.33
CA PHE A 133 33.36 -7.75 -10.77
C PHE A 133 34.03 -8.65 -11.83
N CYS A 134 33.35 -8.93 -12.94
CA CYS A 134 33.76 -9.89 -13.97
C CYS A 134 33.52 -9.35 -15.40
N PRO A 135 34.13 -8.21 -15.80
CA PRO A 135 33.74 -7.46 -17.01
C PRO A 135 33.92 -8.21 -18.33
N ASP A 136 34.80 -9.21 -18.39
CA ASP A 136 35.03 -10.05 -19.57
C ASP A 136 33.97 -11.15 -19.77
N LEU A 137 33.05 -11.35 -18.81
CA LEU A 137 32.05 -12.43 -18.86
C LEU A 137 30.68 -11.94 -19.36
N LYS A 138 30.20 -12.57 -20.44
CA LYS A 138 28.86 -12.31 -21.03
C LYS A 138 27.72 -13.07 -20.35
N ILE A 139 28.02 -13.87 -19.33
CA ILE A 139 27.09 -14.69 -18.56
C ILE A 139 27.48 -14.55 -17.09
N LEU A 140 26.51 -14.41 -16.20
CA LEU A 140 26.72 -14.37 -14.75
C LEU A 140 27.28 -15.72 -14.27
N PRO A 141 28.49 -15.78 -13.71
CA PRO A 141 29.04 -17.03 -13.19
C PRO A 141 28.56 -17.31 -11.77
N PHE A 142 28.67 -18.57 -11.36
CA PHE A 142 28.81 -18.93 -9.95
C PHE A 142 30.31 -18.89 -9.61
N MET A 143 30.70 -18.34 -8.46
CA MET A 143 32.09 -18.30 -8.01
C MET A 143 32.24 -19.02 -6.68
N LEU A 144 33.14 -19.99 -6.62
CA LEU A 144 33.71 -20.48 -5.38
C LEU A 144 34.97 -19.66 -5.07
N LEU A 145 35.12 -19.22 -3.82
CA LEU A 145 36.23 -18.39 -3.39
C LEU A 145 36.83 -18.93 -2.09
N ASN A 146 38.10 -19.33 -2.10
CA ASN A 146 38.85 -19.62 -0.88
C ASN A 146 39.73 -18.40 -0.54
N ILE A 147 39.73 -17.96 0.72
CA ILE A 147 40.63 -16.93 1.23
C ILE A 147 41.53 -17.53 2.31
N VAL A 148 42.81 -17.14 2.31
CA VAL A 148 43.77 -17.50 3.35
C VAL A 148 44.04 -16.28 4.22
N CYS A 149 43.51 -16.34 5.43
CA CYS A 149 43.71 -15.38 6.50
C CYS A 149 45.03 -15.70 7.21
N HIS A 150 46.02 -14.80 7.14
CA HIS A 150 47.30 -14.97 7.84
C HIS A 150 47.37 -14.08 9.08
N ARG A 151 47.96 -14.61 10.16
CA ARG A 151 48.11 -13.90 11.42
C ARG A 151 49.06 -12.71 11.28
N ASP A 152 48.65 -11.58 11.84
CA ASP A 152 49.44 -10.37 11.78
C ASP A 152 50.75 -10.46 12.57
N GLY A 153 51.80 -9.87 12.00
CA GLY A 153 53.18 -9.95 12.49
C GLY A 153 53.93 -11.26 12.15
N PHE A 154 53.25 -12.34 11.79
CA PHE A 154 53.91 -13.62 11.43
C PHE A 154 54.50 -13.65 10.01
N VAL A 155 53.96 -12.85 9.08
CA VAL A 155 54.36 -12.87 7.67
C VAL A 155 54.76 -11.48 7.18
N ALA A 156 55.85 -11.40 6.41
CA ALA A 156 56.44 -10.15 5.95
C ALA A 156 55.69 -9.56 4.73
N VAL A 157 54.61 -8.82 4.99
CA VAL A 157 53.80 -8.16 3.96
C VAL A 157 54.51 -6.92 3.37
N PRO A 158 54.47 -6.68 2.04
CA PRO A 158 55.10 -5.51 1.42
C PRO A 158 54.56 -4.18 1.97
N ALA A 159 55.45 -3.18 2.07
CA ALA A 159 55.16 -1.91 2.77
C ALA A 159 53.93 -1.14 2.25
N LYS A 160 53.55 -1.31 0.97
CA LYS A 160 52.34 -0.72 0.38
C LYS A 160 51.06 -1.18 1.10
N PHE A 161 50.92 -2.48 1.35
CA PHE A 161 49.72 -3.09 1.94
C PHE A 161 49.71 -3.02 3.47
N LYS A 162 50.80 -2.58 4.10
CA LYS A 162 50.95 -2.57 5.57
C LYS A 162 49.98 -1.63 6.30
N LYS A 163 49.31 -0.70 5.59
CA LYS A 163 48.25 0.16 6.13
C LYS A 163 46.84 -0.43 6.01
N GLN A 164 46.61 -1.36 5.08
CA GLN A 164 45.26 -1.86 4.76
C GLN A 164 44.78 -2.96 5.73
N LYS A 165 45.71 -3.49 6.53
CA LYS A 165 45.47 -4.55 7.52
C LYS A 165 44.44 -4.15 8.57
N ASP A 166 44.61 -2.96 9.17
CA ASP A 166 43.75 -2.42 10.23
C ASP A 166 42.45 -1.77 9.67
N LEU A 167 42.10 -2.07 8.42
CA LEU A 167 40.98 -1.49 7.67
C LEU A 167 40.01 -2.57 7.17
N VAL A 168 38.76 -2.13 6.98
CA VAL A 168 37.68 -2.84 6.30
C VAL A 168 37.39 -2.13 4.99
N LEU A 169 37.35 -2.88 3.89
CA LEU A 169 37.03 -2.34 2.56
C LEU A 169 35.53 -2.53 2.25
N HIS A 170 34.85 -1.48 1.81
CA HIS A 170 33.54 -1.55 1.18
C HIS A 170 33.69 -1.24 -0.31
N ILE A 171 33.23 -2.15 -1.17
CA ILE A 171 33.15 -1.95 -2.63
C ILE A 171 31.67 -1.88 -3.01
N TYR A 172 31.21 -0.68 -3.42
CA TYR A 172 29.81 -0.45 -3.79
C TYR A 172 29.69 0.19 -5.18
N GLU A 173 28.53 0.04 -5.80
CA GLU A 173 28.19 0.72 -7.06
C GLU A 173 27.56 2.08 -6.75
N HIS A 174 28.24 3.19 -7.09
CA HIS A 174 27.70 4.52 -6.83
C HIS A 174 26.66 4.88 -7.90
N PHE A 175 25.40 5.04 -7.48
CA PHE A 175 24.26 5.20 -8.39
C PHE A 175 24.16 6.63 -8.96
N MET A 176 25.11 6.99 -9.83
CA MET A 176 25.11 8.22 -10.61
C MET A 176 24.23 8.12 -11.86
N LEU A 177 23.69 9.26 -12.29
CA LEU A 177 22.55 9.33 -13.23
C LEU A 177 22.92 9.40 -14.72
N ASP A 178 24.21 9.47 -15.08
CA ASP A 178 24.62 9.45 -16.49
C ASP A 178 24.70 8.02 -17.03
N HIS A 179 24.08 7.80 -18.19
CA HIS A 179 24.20 6.55 -18.93
C HIS A 179 25.65 6.30 -19.37
N ASP A 180 26.06 5.02 -19.34
CA ASP A 180 27.28 4.42 -19.88
C ASP A 180 28.55 4.35 -19.02
N MET A 181 28.62 4.92 -17.81
CA MET A 181 29.78 4.76 -16.90
C MET A 181 29.39 4.40 -15.45
N GLN A 182 28.97 3.15 -15.24
CA GLN A 182 28.81 2.58 -13.90
C GLN A 182 30.18 2.23 -13.29
N ASN A 183 30.66 3.05 -12.35
CA ASN A 183 31.90 2.80 -11.63
C ASN A 183 31.62 2.17 -10.26
N LEU A 184 32.44 1.19 -9.88
CA LEU A 184 32.55 0.75 -8.48
C LEU A 184 33.43 1.75 -7.72
N GLU A 185 33.02 2.09 -6.50
CA GLU A 185 33.78 2.93 -5.57
C GLU A 185 34.29 2.09 -4.39
N HIS A 186 35.49 2.43 -3.92
CA HIS A 186 36.17 1.78 -2.80
C HIS A 186 36.20 2.73 -1.59
N HIS A 187 35.65 2.29 -0.46
CA HIS A 187 35.65 3.05 0.80
C HIS A 187 36.37 2.26 1.90
N GLU A 188 37.38 2.88 2.52
CA GLU A 188 38.19 2.30 3.60
C GLU A 188 37.69 2.78 4.97
N LEU A 189 37.20 1.87 5.81
CA LEU A 189 36.83 2.11 7.22
C LEU A 189 37.88 1.52 8.15
N SER A 190 38.04 2.03 9.37
CA SER A 190 38.94 1.43 10.37
C SER A 190 38.27 0.28 11.14
N GLU A 191 39.07 -0.68 11.60
CA GLU A 191 38.60 -1.76 12.50
C GLU A 191 37.87 -1.24 13.73
N GLU A 192 38.32 -0.12 14.32
CA GLU A 192 37.71 0.42 15.54
C GLU A 192 36.28 0.94 15.29
N LEU A 193 36.01 1.47 14.10
CA LEU A 193 34.67 1.92 13.72
C LEU A 193 33.73 0.73 13.44
N VAL A 194 34.21 -0.30 12.72
CA VAL A 194 33.38 -1.45 12.32
C VAL A 194 33.19 -2.48 13.45
N PHE A 195 34.24 -2.74 14.24
CA PHE A 195 34.24 -3.77 15.30
C PHE A 195 34.36 -3.19 16.73
N GLY A 196 34.39 -1.87 16.92
CA GLY A 196 34.40 -1.24 18.25
C GLY A 196 33.02 -1.13 18.92
N GLY A 197 31.94 -1.34 18.15
CA GLY A 197 30.54 -1.18 18.56
C GLY A 197 30.19 -1.88 19.87
N HIS A 198 29.43 -1.18 20.73
CA HIS A 198 28.90 -1.71 21.99
C HIS A 198 27.68 -0.90 22.42
N CYS A 199 26.85 -1.49 23.29
CA CYS A 199 25.74 -0.81 23.96
C CYS A 199 26.01 -0.80 25.47
N SER A 200 25.81 0.35 26.12
CA SER A 200 25.95 0.51 27.57
C SER A 200 24.82 -0.17 28.36
N SER A 201 24.92 -0.18 29.69
CA SER A 201 23.75 -0.54 30.53
C SER A 201 22.63 0.51 30.36
N PRO A 202 21.34 0.15 30.45
CA PRO A 202 20.22 1.09 30.25
C PRO A 202 20.27 2.35 31.12
N ASN A 203 20.78 2.24 32.36
CA ASN A 203 20.95 3.39 33.26
C ASN A 203 21.95 4.41 32.71
N ILE A 204 23.07 3.94 32.15
CA ILE A 204 24.10 4.78 31.53
C ILE A 204 23.55 5.37 30.22
N ALA A 205 22.90 4.54 29.40
CA ALA A 205 22.28 4.96 28.15
C ALA A 205 21.28 6.12 28.36
N MET A 206 20.44 6.04 29.41
CA MET A 206 19.50 7.11 29.73
C MET A 206 20.17 8.35 30.36
N GLN A 207 21.14 8.17 31.27
CA GLN A 207 21.69 9.27 32.07
C GLN A 207 22.83 10.05 31.38
N THR A 208 23.68 9.39 30.58
CA THR A 208 24.87 10.03 29.96
C THR A 208 24.78 10.11 28.45
N GLU A 209 24.31 9.05 27.77
CA GLU A 209 24.15 9.06 26.30
C GLU A 209 22.88 9.82 25.88
N GLY A 210 21.85 9.80 26.74
CA GLY A 210 20.59 10.53 26.55
C GLY A 210 19.58 9.81 25.67
N PHE A 211 19.50 8.49 25.78
CA PHE A 211 18.32 7.72 25.38
C PHE A 211 17.14 8.07 26.29
N PHE A 212 15.91 7.99 25.79
CA PHE A 212 14.71 8.34 26.57
C PHE A 212 13.54 7.37 26.32
N GLY A 213 12.49 7.46 27.15
CA GLY A 213 11.39 6.50 27.15
C GLY A 213 11.69 5.24 27.99
N SER A 214 11.23 4.08 27.53
CA SER A 214 11.18 2.83 28.31
C SER A 214 12.38 1.90 28.05
N CYS A 215 13.60 2.38 28.29
CA CYS A 215 14.83 1.60 28.16
C CYS A 215 15.04 0.72 29.40
N SER A 216 14.95 -0.62 29.26
CA SER A 216 14.82 -1.52 30.44
C SER A 216 15.51 -2.87 30.34
N HIS A 217 15.77 -3.37 29.12
CA HIS A 217 16.44 -4.65 28.91
C HIS A 217 17.95 -4.42 28.79
N ASN A 218 18.77 -5.30 29.38
CA ASN A 218 20.21 -5.27 29.16
C ASN A 218 20.53 -5.78 27.74
N PRO A 219 21.50 -5.16 27.03
CA PRO A 219 21.88 -5.58 25.69
C PRO A 219 22.69 -6.90 25.71
N SER A 220 22.85 -7.50 24.53
CA SER A 220 23.70 -8.67 24.28
C SER A 220 25.18 -8.44 24.68
N SER A 221 25.96 -9.52 24.76
CA SER A 221 27.42 -9.42 24.95
C SER A 221 28.07 -8.60 23.83
N LYS A 222 29.19 -7.90 24.10
CA LYS A 222 29.90 -7.11 23.08
C LYS A 222 30.25 -7.94 21.84
N ASN A 223 30.67 -9.20 22.02
CA ASN A 223 31.02 -10.08 20.91
C ASN A 223 29.81 -10.40 20.02
N ASN A 224 28.62 -10.59 20.62
CA ASN A 224 27.37 -10.77 19.89
C ASN A 224 26.97 -9.49 19.15
N ILE A 225 27.03 -8.32 19.82
CA ILE A 225 26.72 -7.02 19.20
C ILE A 225 27.58 -6.78 17.97
N ILE A 226 28.89 -7.10 18.05
CA ILE A 226 29.79 -7.00 16.92
C ILE A 226 29.37 -7.99 15.82
N GLN A 227 29.19 -9.28 16.12
CA GLN A 227 28.83 -10.29 15.13
C GLN A 227 27.49 -9.98 14.41
N ASP A 228 26.50 -9.46 15.14
CA ASP A 228 25.17 -9.07 14.62
C ASP A 228 25.23 -7.88 13.65
N LEU A 229 26.15 -6.93 13.87
CA LEU A 229 26.03 -5.56 13.34
C LEU A 229 27.22 -5.10 12.48
N TRP A 230 28.40 -5.74 12.57
CA TRP A 230 29.58 -5.36 11.80
C TRP A 230 29.38 -5.34 10.27
N PRO A 231 28.59 -6.23 9.62
CA PRO A 231 28.41 -6.17 8.17
C PRO A 231 27.68 -4.88 7.78
N THR A 232 26.70 -4.48 8.59
CA THR A 232 25.93 -3.24 8.41
C THR A 232 26.79 -1.99 8.66
N LEU A 233 27.63 -1.98 9.71
CA LEU A 233 28.51 -0.83 10.00
C LEU A 233 29.62 -0.67 8.96
N GLY A 234 30.14 -1.79 8.45
CA GLY A 234 31.15 -1.81 7.40
C GLY A 234 30.64 -1.38 6.02
N GLN A 235 29.33 -1.28 5.83
CA GLN A 235 28.71 -0.72 4.61
C GLN A 235 28.48 0.80 4.68
N THR A 236 28.66 1.44 5.85
CA THR A 236 28.41 2.89 6.00
C THR A 236 29.49 3.74 5.33
N ILE A 237 29.15 4.99 4.97
CA ILE A 237 30.06 5.94 4.31
C ILE A 237 30.44 7.09 5.26
N THR A 238 29.55 7.47 6.19
CA THR A 238 29.81 8.51 7.17
C THR A 238 29.71 8.01 8.62
N HIS A 239 30.59 8.55 9.47
CA HIS A 239 30.55 8.33 10.94
C HIS A 239 29.18 8.68 11.55
N ASN A 240 28.48 9.70 11.01
CA ASN A 240 27.15 10.07 11.49
C ASN A 240 26.09 9.00 11.15
N CYS A 241 26.16 8.38 9.97
CA CYS A 241 25.33 7.22 9.63
C CYS A 241 25.64 6.06 10.58
N GLN A 242 26.92 5.76 10.78
CA GLN A 242 27.37 4.71 11.70
C GLN A 242 26.89 4.91 13.15
N ASP A 243 27.02 6.13 13.69
CA ASP A 243 26.49 6.53 15.01
C ASP A 243 24.97 6.37 15.10
N GLN A 244 24.24 6.64 14.02
CA GLN A 244 22.79 6.47 13.96
C GLN A 244 22.40 4.99 13.97
N LEU A 245 23.05 4.15 13.16
CA LEU A 245 22.77 2.71 13.12
C LEU A 245 23.12 2.04 14.46
N MET A 246 24.25 2.38 15.07
CA MET A 246 24.61 1.96 16.44
C MET A 246 23.53 2.35 17.46
N GLN A 247 23.07 3.61 17.44
CA GLN A 247 22.04 4.10 18.35
C GLN A 247 20.68 3.42 18.15
N VAL A 248 20.27 3.17 16.91
CA VAL A 248 19.02 2.43 16.60
C VAL A 248 19.13 0.97 17.03
N TYR A 249 20.27 0.31 16.79
CA TYR A 249 20.51 -1.04 17.29
C TYR A 249 20.36 -1.11 18.82
N CYS A 250 21.08 -0.25 19.55
CA CYS A 250 21.03 -0.26 21.02
C CYS A 250 19.63 0.06 21.56
N ALA A 251 18.88 0.98 20.93
CA ALA A 251 17.48 1.26 21.29
C ALA A 251 16.60 0.01 21.24
N PHE A 252 16.72 -0.81 20.19
CA PHE A 252 15.97 -2.06 20.06
C PHE A 252 16.52 -3.21 20.91
N GLN A 253 17.77 -3.14 21.39
CA GLN A 253 18.24 -4.02 22.47
C GLN A 253 17.64 -3.63 23.83
N TYR A 254 17.57 -2.33 24.16
CA TYR A 254 16.98 -1.85 25.42
C TYR A 254 15.46 -2.01 25.48
N ASN A 255 14.78 -1.95 24.34
CA ASN A 255 13.35 -2.22 24.21
C ASN A 255 12.97 -2.69 22.80
N LYS A 256 12.69 -3.99 22.65
CA LYS A 256 12.29 -4.61 21.37
C LYS A 256 10.96 -4.08 20.79
N GLN A 257 10.15 -3.33 21.54
CA GLN A 257 8.92 -2.69 21.03
C GLN A 257 9.15 -1.25 20.53
N GLY A 258 10.38 -0.75 20.53
CA GLY A 258 10.73 0.59 20.02
C GLY A 258 10.42 1.74 20.99
N PHE A 259 9.99 1.46 22.23
CA PHE A 259 9.67 2.50 23.23
C PHE A 259 10.90 3.12 23.92
N CYS A 260 12.12 2.65 23.61
CA CYS A 260 13.35 3.33 23.99
C CYS A 260 13.84 4.11 22.77
N LEU A 261 13.91 5.43 22.87
CA LEU A 261 14.24 6.33 21.77
C LEU A 261 15.71 6.76 21.85
N PRO A 262 16.50 6.66 20.76
CA PRO A 262 17.91 7.06 20.76
C PRO A 262 18.11 8.58 20.84
N SER A 263 19.32 9.00 21.20
CA SER A 263 19.60 10.41 21.50
C SER A 263 19.42 11.35 20.30
N VAL A 264 19.70 10.87 19.07
CA VAL A 264 19.44 11.57 17.80
C VAL A 264 17.94 11.84 17.55
N TYR A 265 17.05 11.08 18.20
CA TYR A 265 15.60 11.20 18.07
C TYR A 265 15.02 12.18 19.11
N HIS A 266 15.80 12.56 20.13
CA HIS A 266 15.41 13.50 21.18
C HIS A 266 15.87 14.94 20.88
N ASN A 267 15.16 15.91 21.44
CA ASN A 267 15.64 17.27 21.54
C ASN A 267 16.07 17.56 22.99
N LYS A 268 17.37 17.43 23.30
CA LYS A 268 17.94 17.58 24.65
C LYS A 268 17.81 18.99 25.28
N ASN A 269 17.18 19.95 24.61
CA ASN A 269 17.03 21.33 25.06
C ASN A 269 15.67 21.60 25.71
N ASN A 270 15.65 21.74 27.03
CA ASN A 270 14.44 22.04 27.84
C ASN A 270 13.71 23.36 27.46
N ASN A 271 14.31 24.22 26.63
CA ASN A 271 13.71 25.48 26.16
C ASN A 271 12.81 25.31 24.93
N THR A 272 12.60 24.09 24.44
CA THR A 272 11.76 23.82 23.26
C THR A 272 10.58 22.92 23.57
N ASP A 273 9.42 23.37 23.12
CA ASP A 273 8.07 22.82 23.32
C ASP A 273 7.79 21.49 22.59
N GLN A 274 8.82 20.76 22.15
CA GLN A 274 8.76 19.53 21.34
C GLN A 274 9.78 18.52 21.84
N ASN A 275 9.37 17.27 22.10
CA ASN A 275 10.25 16.20 22.59
C ASN A 275 11.09 15.57 21.47
N PHE A 276 10.56 15.56 20.24
CA PHE A 276 11.24 14.99 19.09
C PHE A 276 12.23 15.95 18.42
N SER A 277 13.30 15.38 17.86
CA SER A 277 14.30 16.12 17.07
C SER A 277 13.80 16.45 15.66
N TYR A 278 14.53 17.31 14.95
CA TYR A 278 14.19 17.70 13.57
C TYR A 278 14.38 16.57 12.55
N SER A 279 15.20 15.56 12.80
CA SER A 279 15.26 14.36 11.95
C SER A 279 13.99 13.52 12.08
N VAL A 280 13.34 13.55 13.25
CA VAL A 280 12.11 12.80 13.53
C VAL A 280 10.86 13.52 13.01
N LEU A 281 10.65 14.80 13.34
CA LEU A 281 9.49 15.58 12.90
C LEU A 281 9.85 16.99 12.41
N PRO A 282 9.04 17.58 11.50
CA PRO A 282 9.19 18.97 11.10
C PRO A 282 8.86 19.94 12.26
N LYS A 283 9.56 21.08 12.30
CA LYS A 283 9.23 22.17 13.24
C LYS A 283 7.98 22.92 12.76
N VAL A 284 6.84 22.65 13.39
CA VAL A 284 5.58 23.37 13.15
C VAL A 284 5.70 24.80 13.72
N GLY A 285 6.09 25.74 12.86
CA GLY A 285 6.12 27.17 13.19
C GLY A 285 4.72 27.73 13.36
N GLN A 286 4.61 28.97 13.86
CA GLN A 286 3.32 29.64 14.03
C GLN A 286 2.52 29.64 12.71
N GLN A 287 1.29 29.14 12.75
CA GLN A 287 0.33 29.34 11.67
C GLN A 287 -0.01 30.83 11.53
N LEU A 288 -0.29 31.25 10.30
CA LEU A 288 -0.96 32.53 10.05
C LEU A 288 -2.28 32.53 10.84
N LYS A 289 -2.52 33.55 11.68
CA LYS A 289 -3.64 33.61 12.64
C LYS A 289 -5.02 33.87 11.98
N ASN A 290 -5.28 33.31 10.80
CA ASN A 290 -6.57 33.39 10.11
C ASN A 290 -7.60 32.42 10.71
N ASN A 291 -7.72 32.42 12.04
CA ASN A 291 -8.58 31.53 12.82
C ASN A 291 -10.08 31.74 12.55
N HIS A 292 -10.46 32.84 11.90
CA HIS A 292 -11.86 33.20 11.64
C HIS A 292 -12.55 32.37 10.54
N LEU A 293 -11.81 31.57 9.76
CA LEU A 293 -12.39 30.70 8.73
C LEU A 293 -12.50 29.21 9.14
N ALA A 294 -11.83 28.80 10.22
CA ALA A 294 -11.74 27.39 10.63
C ALA A 294 -12.94 26.86 11.45
N SER A 295 -14.11 27.52 11.41
CA SER A 295 -15.26 27.18 12.30
C SER A 295 -16.64 27.15 11.64
N LYS A 296 -16.77 27.54 10.36
CA LYS A 296 -17.96 27.25 9.56
C LYS A 296 -17.59 26.22 8.51
N ARG A 297 -18.32 25.08 8.49
CA ARG A 297 -18.24 24.14 7.36
C ARG A 297 -18.50 24.94 6.08
N ALA A 298 -17.56 24.91 5.14
CA ALA A 298 -17.77 25.53 3.83
C ALA A 298 -19.05 24.95 3.22
N PRO A 299 -19.98 25.77 2.71
CA PRO A 299 -21.24 25.28 2.18
C PRO A 299 -20.97 24.38 0.96
N PHE A 300 -21.88 23.45 0.69
CA PHE A 300 -21.67 22.40 -0.32
C PHE A 300 -21.48 22.94 -1.76
N ASN A 301 -21.90 24.18 -2.04
CA ASN A 301 -21.62 24.89 -3.30
C ASN A 301 -20.24 25.57 -3.37
N ALA A 302 -19.49 25.69 -2.26
CA ALA A 302 -18.15 26.28 -2.27
C ALA A 302 -17.14 25.36 -2.98
N HIS A 303 -16.35 25.93 -3.89
CA HIS A 303 -15.29 25.22 -4.59
C HIS A 303 -14.27 24.62 -3.61
N ILE A 304 -13.82 23.40 -3.88
CA ILE A 304 -12.68 22.81 -3.17
C ILE A 304 -11.39 23.41 -3.69
N ARG A 305 -10.43 23.65 -2.79
CA ARG A 305 -9.04 23.95 -3.14
C ARG A 305 -8.17 22.75 -2.81
N LEU A 306 -7.42 22.29 -3.81
CA LEU A 306 -6.46 21.20 -3.67
C LEU A 306 -5.07 21.72 -3.35
N ALA A 307 -4.34 20.94 -2.57
CA ALA A 307 -2.91 21.09 -2.33
C ALA A 307 -2.20 19.85 -2.88
N PHE A 308 -1.10 20.05 -3.60
CA PHE A 308 -0.29 18.97 -4.16
C PHE A 308 1.06 18.95 -3.48
N MET A 309 1.40 17.81 -2.89
CA MET A 309 2.77 17.47 -2.53
C MET A 309 3.37 16.68 -3.69
N ILE A 310 4.48 17.15 -4.26
CA ILE A 310 5.13 16.52 -5.42
C ILE A 310 6.57 16.15 -5.04
N MET A 311 6.88 14.87 -5.13
CA MET A 311 8.21 14.30 -4.88
C MET A 311 8.99 14.12 -6.20
N VAL A 312 10.15 14.76 -6.31
CA VAL A 312 11.01 14.76 -7.52
C VAL A 312 12.37 14.17 -7.17
N PHE A 313 12.79 13.13 -7.90
CA PHE A 313 14.04 12.40 -7.67
C PHE A 313 15.07 12.62 -8.78
N ASN A 314 14.67 12.59 -10.06
CA ASN A 314 15.57 12.91 -11.18
C ASN A 314 14.94 13.60 -12.40
N ASN A 315 13.61 13.69 -12.49
CA ASN A 315 12.93 14.06 -13.73
C ASN A 315 12.18 15.40 -13.62
N SER A 316 12.94 16.48 -13.70
CA SER A 316 12.44 17.86 -13.74
C SER A 316 11.42 18.08 -14.87
N LYS A 317 11.64 17.48 -16.06
CA LYS A 317 10.73 17.61 -17.20
C LYS A 317 9.38 16.91 -16.97
N SER A 318 9.35 15.64 -16.56
CA SER A 318 8.10 14.91 -16.25
C SER A 318 7.33 15.60 -15.12
N THR A 319 8.02 16.13 -14.12
CA THR A 319 7.42 16.93 -13.05
C THR A 319 6.69 18.16 -13.59
N MET A 320 7.28 18.88 -14.54
CA MET A 320 6.65 20.07 -15.09
C MET A 320 5.54 19.75 -16.10
N GLU A 321 5.64 18.64 -16.84
CA GLU A 321 4.53 18.11 -17.66
C GLU A 321 3.31 17.76 -16.78
N LEU A 322 3.54 17.11 -15.62
CA LEU A 322 2.53 16.88 -14.59
C LEU A 322 1.94 18.20 -14.11
N ILE A 323 2.76 19.12 -13.57
CA ILE A 323 2.30 20.41 -13.03
C ILE A 323 1.47 21.20 -14.05
N SER A 324 1.94 21.34 -15.29
CA SER A 324 1.22 22.07 -16.35
C SER A 324 -0.13 21.44 -16.74
N SER A 325 -0.39 20.18 -16.40
CA SER A 325 -1.70 19.54 -16.61
C SER A 325 -2.67 19.74 -15.43
N ILE A 326 -2.15 19.78 -14.19
CA ILE A 326 -2.96 19.93 -12.97
C ILE A 326 -3.04 21.38 -12.46
N TYR A 327 -2.29 22.32 -13.05
CA TYR A 327 -2.21 23.70 -12.58
C TYR A 327 -3.56 24.44 -12.59
N ARG A 328 -3.86 25.12 -11.48
CA ARG A 328 -4.98 26.05 -11.23
C ARG A 328 -4.52 27.09 -10.22
N GLU A 329 -4.97 28.34 -10.35
CA GLU A 329 -4.53 29.45 -9.49
C GLU A 329 -5.01 29.28 -8.03
N ASP A 330 -6.24 28.78 -7.83
CA ASP A 330 -6.83 28.50 -6.50
C ASP A 330 -6.20 27.31 -5.75
N PHE A 331 -5.32 26.55 -6.40
CA PHE A 331 -4.68 25.35 -5.86
C PHE A 331 -3.22 25.63 -5.49
N PHE A 332 -2.65 24.82 -4.58
CA PHE A 332 -1.29 25.03 -4.05
C PHE A 332 -0.36 23.88 -4.43
N TYR A 333 0.87 24.18 -4.83
CA TYR A 333 1.87 23.18 -5.25
C TYR A 333 3.12 23.32 -4.40
N VAL A 334 3.50 22.27 -3.68
CA VAL A 334 4.79 22.18 -2.99
C VAL A 334 5.59 21.04 -3.58
N ILE A 335 6.81 21.36 -3.99
CA ILE A 335 7.72 20.47 -4.69
C ILE A 335 8.92 20.19 -3.79
N HIS A 336 9.09 18.95 -3.36
CA HIS A 336 10.38 18.47 -2.86
C HIS A 336 11.20 17.99 -4.05
N ALA A 337 12.45 18.42 -4.12
CA ALA A 337 13.45 17.84 -5.02
C ALA A 337 14.53 17.18 -4.16
N ASP A 338 14.90 15.96 -4.53
CA ASP A 338 15.90 15.17 -3.84
C ASP A 338 17.25 15.92 -3.76
N ARG A 339 17.89 15.82 -2.60
CA ARG A 339 19.17 16.48 -2.33
C ARG A 339 20.37 15.81 -3.01
N GLN A 340 20.25 14.55 -3.44
CA GLN A 340 21.29 13.79 -4.14
C GLN A 340 21.63 14.42 -5.50
N ASN A 341 20.66 15.03 -6.19
CA ASN A 341 20.89 15.75 -7.45
C ASN A 341 20.64 17.27 -7.29
N SER A 342 21.73 17.98 -7.04
CA SER A 342 21.75 19.45 -6.82
C SER A 342 21.31 20.32 -8.02
N ASN A 343 21.10 19.74 -9.21
CA ASN A 343 20.72 20.50 -10.40
C ASN A 343 19.20 20.56 -10.65
N ILE A 344 18.43 19.57 -10.17
CA ILE A 344 16.96 19.50 -10.36
C ILE A 344 16.28 20.80 -9.95
N LYS A 345 16.67 21.41 -8.84
CA LYS A 345 16.08 22.67 -8.39
C LYS A 345 16.33 23.84 -9.33
N LYS A 346 17.50 23.87 -9.99
CA LYS A 346 17.84 24.91 -10.98
C LYS A 346 17.00 24.68 -12.24
N GLU A 347 16.89 23.44 -12.69
CA GLU A 347 16.06 23.04 -13.84
C GLU A 347 14.57 23.33 -13.61
N LEU A 348 14.01 22.93 -12.47
CA LEU A 348 12.61 23.22 -12.11
C LEU A 348 12.33 24.73 -12.10
N ASN A 349 13.20 25.55 -11.49
CA ASN A 349 13.07 27.01 -11.53
C ASN A 349 13.15 27.56 -12.97
N GLN A 350 14.07 27.06 -13.80
CA GLN A 350 14.18 27.45 -15.20
C GLN A 350 12.93 27.07 -16.01
N LEU A 351 12.39 25.86 -15.81
CA LEU A 351 11.19 25.37 -16.49
C LEU A 351 9.93 26.14 -16.05
N ILE A 352 9.77 26.46 -14.77
CA ILE A 352 8.68 27.32 -14.27
C ILE A 352 8.69 28.68 -14.98
N ILE A 353 9.87 29.30 -15.13
CA ILE A 353 10.04 30.56 -15.84
C ILE A 353 9.75 30.40 -17.35
N GLN A 354 10.29 29.37 -18.00
CA GLN A 354 10.08 29.10 -19.44
C GLN A 354 8.60 28.84 -19.78
N LEU A 355 7.86 28.19 -18.87
CA LEU A 355 6.42 27.90 -19.02
C LEU A 355 5.53 29.08 -18.60
N ASN A 356 6.11 30.20 -18.13
CA ASN A 356 5.41 31.37 -17.60
C ASN A 356 4.38 31.02 -16.49
N LEU A 357 4.65 29.99 -15.69
CA LEU A 357 3.73 29.57 -14.63
C LEU A 357 3.74 30.60 -13.48
N PRO A 358 2.58 31.04 -12.97
CA PRO A 358 2.53 31.95 -11.82
C PRO A 358 3.18 31.30 -10.59
N ILE A 359 4.14 32.01 -9.99
CA ILE A 359 4.95 31.48 -8.87
C ILE A 359 4.22 31.67 -7.52
N HIS A 360 3.12 32.43 -7.48
CA HIS A 360 2.43 32.82 -6.24
C HIS A 360 1.84 31.65 -5.44
N ASN A 361 1.58 30.52 -6.10
CA ASN A 361 1.01 29.29 -5.54
C ASN A 361 1.89 28.04 -5.79
N ILE A 362 3.11 28.20 -6.32
CA ILE A 362 4.10 27.13 -6.52
C ILE A 362 5.32 27.39 -5.62
N LEU A 363 5.71 26.41 -4.80
CA LEU A 363 6.83 26.50 -3.86
C LEU A 363 7.74 25.27 -3.93
N ILE A 364 8.96 25.44 -4.45
CA ILE A 364 10.04 24.45 -4.31
C ILE A 364 10.62 24.55 -2.89
N LEU A 365 10.80 23.43 -2.20
CA LEU A 365 11.43 23.41 -0.87
C LEU A 365 12.93 23.80 -0.96
N PRO A 366 13.44 24.63 -0.03
CA PRO A 366 14.86 24.99 0.02
C PRO A 366 15.73 23.82 0.54
N ASP A 367 17.05 23.98 0.48
CA ASP A 367 18.01 22.87 0.69
C ASP A 367 18.07 22.36 2.13
N GLU A 368 17.75 23.20 3.12
CA GLU A 368 17.63 22.84 4.54
C GLU A 368 16.37 22.02 4.85
N LYS A 369 15.49 21.87 3.85
CA LYS A 369 14.25 21.09 3.87
C LYS A 369 14.24 19.94 2.86
N SER A 370 15.33 19.75 2.11
CA SER A 370 15.47 18.63 1.17
C SER A 370 16.32 17.53 1.75
N PHE A 371 15.72 16.34 1.80
CA PHE A 371 16.36 15.09 2.18
C PHE A 371 16.79 14.33 0.92
N ILE A 372 17.67 13.36 1.09
CA ILE A 372 17.85 12.26 0.13
C ILE A 372 16.73 11.27 0.41
N THR A 373 16.04 10.76 -0.61
CA THR A 373 14.79 10.01 -0.48
C THR A 373 14.89 8.61 -1.09
N PRO A 374 15.65 7.69 -0.47
CA PRO A 374 15.67 6.31 -0.91
C PRO A 374 14.28 5.66 -0.81
N LYS A 375 14.02 4.73 -1.72
CA LYS A 375 12.80 3.90 -1.71
C LYS A 375 12.75 3.11 -0.41
N ALA A 376 11.55 2.86 0.13
CA ALA A 376 11.37 2.10 1.37
C ALA A 376 12.03 2.74 2.62
N SER A 377 12.18 4.07 2.68
CA SER A 377 12.90 4.79 3.74
C SER A 377 12.04 5.82 4.49
N TYR A 378 12.45 6.17 5.73
CA TYR A 378 11.77 7.22 6.49
C TYR A 378 12.12 8.63 6.01
N GLU A 379 13.24 8.87 5.34
CA GLU A 379 13.60 10.18 4.79
C GLU A 379 12.61 10.62 3.70
N THR A 380 12.10 9.65 2.92
CA THR A 380 10.99 9.85 1.97
C THR A 380 9.73 10.35 2.67
N VAL A 381 9.34 9.76 3.81
CA VAL A 381 8.27 10.28 4.67
C VAL A 381 8.64 11.66 5.21
N ARG A 382 9.87 11.84 5.70
CA ARG A 382 10.33 13.06 6.36
C ARG A 382 10.34 14.27 5.42
N ALA A 383 10.63 14.06 4.15
CA ALA A 383 10.52 15.05 3.07
C ALA A 383 9.05 15.41 2.79
N GLN A 384 8.15 14.43 2.69
CA GLN A 384 6.70 14.67 2.63
C GLN A 384 6.22 15.52 3.82
N LEU A 385 6.67 15.21 5.05
CA LEU A 385 6.30 15.98 6.25
C LEU A 385 6.80 17.44 6.23
N GLU A 386 7.95 17.76 5.62
CA GLU A 386 8.33 19.18 5.40
C GLU A 386 7.39 19.87 4.41
N GLY A 387 7.05 19.20 3.32
CA GLY A 387 6.15 19.73 2.31
C GLY A 387 4.72 19.92 2.83
N PHE A 388 4.24 19.01 3.66
CA PHE A 388 2.97 19.12 4.39
C PHE A 388 2.97 20.34 5.32
N VAL A 389 4.06 20.56 6.07
CA VAL A 389 4.24 21.75 6.93
C VAL A 389 4.39 23.06 6.13
N ALA A 390 4.91 23.01 4.90
CA ALA A 390 4.90 24.14 3.98
C ALA A 390 3.47 24.43 3.48
N LEU A 391 2.76 23.42 2.97
CA LEU A 391 1.38 23.53 2.50
C LEU A 391 0.42 24.07 3.57
N LEU A 392 0.55 23.63 4.83
CA LEU A 392 -0.24 24.15 5.94
C LEU A 392 -0.02 25.66 6.22
N ARG A 393 1.12 26.23 5.81
CA ARG A 393 1.43 27.67 5.91
C ARG A 393 1.11 28.44 4.63
N PHE A 394 1.24 27.79 3.47
CA PHE A 394 1.17 28.44 2.16
C PHE A 394 -0.23 29.00 1.87
N GLY A 395 -1.27 28.27 2.26
CA GLY A 395 -2.65 28.72 2.11
C GLY A 395 -3.67 27.85 2.83
N PHE A 396 -4.95 28.11 2.57
CA PHE A 396 -6.06 27.29 3.03
C PHE A 396 -6.58 26.44 1.88
N TRP A 397 -6.61 25.13 2.09
CA TRP A 397 -7.02 24.11 1.12
C TRP A 397 -7.79 23.01 1.87
N ASP A 398 -8.66 22.29 1.16
CA ASP A 398 -9.54 21.28 1.75
C ASP A 398 -8.85 19.90 1.82
N PHE A 399 -8.11 19.53 0.77
CA PHE A 399 -7.43 18.24 0.61
C PHE A 399 -5.99 18.40 0.13
N LEU A 400 -5.11 17.53 0.63
CA LEU A 400 -3.76 17.31 0.13
C LEU A 400 -3.72 16.02 -0.72
N ILE A 401 -3.22 16.11 -1.95
CA ILE A 401 -2.93 14.99 -2.84
C ILE A 401 -1.42 14.76 -2.84
N ASN A 402 -0.99 13.50 -2.68
CA ASN A 402 0.43 13.12 -2.63
C ASN A 402 0.86 12.46 -3.95
N LEU A 403 1.80 13.07 -4.67
CA LEU A 403 2.24 12.70 -6.03
C LEU A 403 3.78 12.64 -6.14
N SER A 404 4.25 12.07 -7.25
CA SER A 404 5.66 12.00 -7.65
C SER A 404 5.85 12.32 -9.13
N GLU A 405 7.09 12.50 -9.56
CA GLU A 405 7.49 12.67 -10.99
C GLU A 405 7.09 11.51 -11.93
N ASN A 406 6.58 10.39 -11.39
CA ASN A 406 6.14 9.21 -12.14
C ASN A 406 4.60 9.05 -12.14
N ASP A 407 3.86 9.99 -11.54
CA ASP A 407 2.41 10.03 -11.58
C ASP A 407 1.92 10.87 -12.77
N ILE A 408 0.91 10.36 -13.48
CA ILE A 408 0.30 11.01 -14.64
C ILE A 408 -1.21 11.05 -14.42
N PRO A 409 -1.89 12.19 -14.64
CA PRO A 409 -3.34 12.25 -14.54
C PRO A 409 -4.00 11.54 -15.73
N LEU A 410 -5.13 10.89 -15.45
CA LEU A 410 -6.03 10.31 -16.45
C LEU A 410 -7.29 11.16 -16.66
N ARG A 411 -7.44 12.23 -15.87
CA ARG A 411 -8.63 13.08 -15.83
C ARG A 411 -8.27 14.54 -15.59
N ASN A 412 -9.16 15.42 -16.01
CA ASN A 412 -9.09 16.84 -15.71
C ASN A 412 -9.13 17.03 -14.17
N VAL A 413 -8.17 17.76 -13.61
CA VAL A 413 -8.01 17.93 -12.14
C VAL A 413 -9.25 18.50 -11.45
N ASP A 414 -10.08 19.24 -12.18
CA ASP A 414 -11.33 19.79 -11.66
C ASP A 414 -12.36 18.69 -11.35
N ASP A 415 -12.33 17.56 -12.07
CA ASP A 415 -13.14 16.37 -11.77
C ASP A 415 -12.83 15.84 -10.36
N LEU A 416 -11.57 15.87 -9.93
CA LEU A 416 -11.14 15.43 -8.61
C LEU A 416 -11.63 16.38 -7.52
N ALA A 417 -11.54 17.69 -7.74
CA ALA A 417 -12.06 18.70 -6.81
C ALA A 417 -13.59 18.58 -6.64
N ILE A 418 -14.32 18.29 -7.73
CA ILE A 418 -15.76 18.01 -7.70
C ILE A 418 -16.04 16.67 -7.00
N ALA A 419 -15.33 15.59 -7.31
CA ALA A 419 -15.51 14.28 -6.67
C ALA A 419 -15.25 14.30 -5.15
N LEU A 420 -14.31 15.14 -4.69
CA LEU A 420 -14.01 15.33 -3.26
C LEU A 420 -15.01 16.26 -2.54
N THR A 421 -15.82 17.05 -3.25
CA THR A 421 -16.69 18.10 -2.68
C THR A 421 -17.63 17.62 -1.56
N PRO A 422 -18.26 16.42 -1.65
CA PRO A 422 -19.10 15.90 -0.57
C PRO A 422 -18.36 15.50 0.71
N TYR A 423 -17.03 15.32 0.66
CA TYR A 423 -16.27 14.54 1.65
C TYR A 423 -15.31 15.33 2.54
N ARG A 424 -15.34 16.68 2.49
CA ARG A 424 -14.47 17.59 3.26
C ARG A 424 -14.23 17.12 4.71
N GLY A 425 -12.96 17.05 5.11
CA GLY A 425 -12.51 16.54 6.42
C GLY A 425 -12.18 15.05 6.45
N SER A 426 -12.61 14.27 5.45
CA SER A 426 -12.29 12.84 5.29
C SER A 426 -10.93 12.61 4.63
N SER A 427 -10.40 11.39 4.70
CA SER A 427 -9.19 10.97 3.98
C SER A 427 -9.44 9.71 3.15
N PHE A 428 -8.63 9.51 2.11
CA PHE A 428 -8.78 8.46 1.10
C PHE A 428 -7.46 7.75 0.84
N LEU A 429 -7.50 6.42 0.81
CA LEU A 429 -6.39 5.54 0.43
C LEU A 429 -6.86 4.60 -0.70
N SER A 430 -6.00 4.30 -1.68
CA SER A 430 -6.39 3.40 -2.79
C SER A 430 -6.60 1.95 -2.36
N SER A 431 -5.90 1.50 -1.31
CA SER A 431 -6.15 0.22 -0.63
C SER A 431 -5.62 0.28 0.81
N LEU A 432 -5.89 -0.75 1.62
CA LEU A 432 -5.39 -0.82 2.99
C LEU A 432 -5.17 -2.28 3.44
N GLN A 433 -3.94 -2.60 3.81
CA GLN A 433 -3.52 -3.90 4.35
C GLN A 433 -3.16 -3.77 5.83
N LEU A 434 -3.34 -4.86 6.60
CA LEU A 434 -2.97 -4.95 8.02
C LEU A 434 -1.76 -5.88 8.13
N SER A 435 -0.64 -5.38 8.66
CA SER A 435 0.64 -6.09 8.75
C SER A 435 0.74 -6.97 10.01
N VAL A 436 -0.14 -7.98 10.08
CA VAL A 436 -0.20 -8.92 11.21
C VAL A 436 -0.55 -10.33 10.72
N ASN A 437 0.45 -11.09 10.26
CA ASN A 437 0.35 -12.52 10.01
C ASN A 437 0.96 -13.32 11.19
N ASP A 438 0.12 -13.72 12.16
CA ASP A 438 0.44 -14.77 13.13
C ASP A 438 0.59 -16.11 12.37
N GLY A 439 1.81 -16.50 11.98
CA GLY A 439 2.10 -17.86 11.48
C GLY A 439 3.27 -18.05 10.51
N ASP A 440 3.66 -17.01 9.77
CA ASP A 440 4.76 -17.12 8.80
C ASP A 440 6.11 -16.92 9.50
N LYS A 441 6.98 -17.93 9.46
CA LYS A 441 8.33 -17.84 10.02
C LYS A 441 9.17 -16.93 9.13
N GLU A 442 9.87 -15.98 9.77
CA GLU A 442 10.75 -15.01 9.10
C GLU A 442 10.01 -14.05 8.15
N SER A 443 8.84 -13.55 8.60
CA SER A 443 8.28 -12.34 8.00
C SER A 443 9.25 -11.16 8.18
N PHE A 444 9.50 -10.39 7.11
CA PHE A 444 10.33 -9.17 7.16
C PHE A 444 9.83 -8.15 8.22
N GLU A 445 8.56 -8.29 8.63
CA GLU A 445 7.88 -7.50 9.66
C GLU A 445 8.49 -7.66 11.07
N GLU A 446 9.42 -8.60 11.30
CA GLU A 446 10.18 -8.72 12.54
C GLU A 446 11.54 -7.97 12.52
N PHE A 447 11.92 -7.35 11.40
CA PHE A 447 13.17 -6.59 11.29
C PHE A 447 12.99 -5.07 11.53
N VAL A 448 14.10 -4.46 11.96
CA VAL A 448 14.29 -3.03 12.21
C VAL A 448 15.15 -2.48 11.09
N PHE A 449 14.61 -1.54 10.33
CA PHE A 449 15.33 -0.83 9.27
C PHE A 449 15.73 0.57 9.72
N SER A 450 16.86 1.08 9.27
CA SER A 450 17.22 2.50 9.42
C SER A 450 18.02 2.93 8.21
N SER A 451 17.87 4.19 7.81
CA SER A 451 18.40 4.73 6.58
C SER A 451 19.27 5.96 6.84
N CYS A 452 20.36 6.04 6.08
CA CYS A 452 21.32 7.15 6.08
C CYS A 452 22.25 7.02 4.86
N ASP A 453 22.92 8.11 4.50
CA ASP A 453 23.85 8.20 3.35
C ASP A 453 23.25 7.79 1.98
N GLY A 454 21.91 7.72 1.86
CA GLY A 454 21.20 7.28 0.66
C GLY A 454 20.81 5.80 0.62
N PHE A 455 21.14 5.04 1.66
CA PHE A 455 20.89 3.59 1.76
C PHE A 455 19.88 3.26 2.86
N VAL A 456 19.28 2.06 2.78
CA VAL A 456 18.37 1.50 3.80
C VAL A 456 18.98 0.23 4.35
N TYR A 457 19.33 0.23 5.64
CA TYR A 457 20.05 -0.83 6.31
C TYR A 457 19.13 -1.69 7.18
N LYS A 458 19.32 -3.01 7.15
CA LYS A 458 18.80 -3.93 8.18
C LYS A 458 19.68 -3.80 9.42
N VAL A 459 19.12 -3.29 10.52
CA VAL A 459 19.88 -2.96 11.74
C VAL A 459 19.67 -3.99 12.84
N SER A 460 18.43 -4.41 13.10
CA SER A 460 18.13 -5.28 14.26
C SER A 460 16.84 -6.08 14.04
N SER A 461 16.42 -6.82 15.07
CA SER A 461 15.08 -7.39 15.21
C SER A 461 14.23 -6.58 16.18
N LYS A 462 12.91 -6.55 15.95
CA LYS A 462 11.91 -6.02 16.89
C LYS A 462 11.05 -7.17 17.42
N GLY A 463 10.35 -6.92 18.53
CA GLY A 463 9.48 -7.90 19.16
C GLY A 463 8.13 -7.95 18.45
N THR A 464 7.64 -9.15 18.14
CA THR A 464 6.36 -9.40 17.46
C THR A 464 5.22 -8.63 18.13
N LEU A 465 4.49 -7.82 17.35
CA LEU A 465 3.41 -7.02 17.87
C LEU A 465 2.16 -7.89 18.06
N SER A 466 1.90 -8.32 19.30
CA SER A 466 0.78 -9.20 19.64
C SER A 466 -0.55 -8.75 19.00
N THR A 467 -1.32 -9.68 18.45
CA THR A 467 -2.67 -9.46 17.89
C THR A 467 -3.66 -8.81 18.88
N SER A 468 -3.33 -8.80 20.19
CA SER A 468 -4.07 -8.09 21.25
C SER A 468 -3.71 -6.60 21.43
N SER A 469 -2.78 -6.05 20.67
CA SER A 469 -2.34 -4.66 20.79
C SER A 469 -3.44 -3.66 20.40
N LYS A 470 -3.45 -2.49 21.08
CA LYS A 470 -4.31 -1.36 20.70
C LYS A 470 -3.81 -0.64 19.45
N PHE A 471 -2.49 -0.54 19.32
CA PHE A 471 -1.81 -0.04 18.14
C PHE A 471 -1.68 -1.14 17.09
N LYS A 472 -1.95 -0.83 15.82
CA LYS A 472 -1.89 -1.79 14.70
C LYS A 472 -1.23 -1.14 13.50
N VAL A 473 -0.25 -1.80 12.89
CA VAL A 473 0.42 -1.27 11.70
C VAL A 473 -0.37 -1.62 10.44
N PHE A 474 -0.46 -0.66 9.53
CA PHE A 474 -1.18 -0.77 8.26
C PHE A 474 -0.28 -0.29 7.12
N ARG A 475 -0.44 -0.88 5.93
CA ARG A 475 0.25 -0.41 4.70
C ARG A 475 -0.75 -0.04 3.61
N ALA A 476 -0.40 0.97 2.82
CA ALA A 476 -1.12 1.38 1.62
C ALA A 476 -0.13 1.97 0.60
N PRO A 477 -0.42 1.90 -0.72
CA PRO A 477 0.38 2.59 -1.73
C PRO A 477 0.53 4.09 -1.44
N ARG A 478 1.66 4.68 -1.83
CA ARG A 478 2.08 6.06 -1.48
C ARG A 478 1.12 7.17 -1.95
N GLY A 479 0.22 6.90 -2.90
CA GLY A 479 -0.78 7.83 -3.41
C GLY A 479 -2.07 7.84 -2.58
N GLY A 480 -2.52 9.03 -2.18
CA GLY A 480 -3.75 9.22 -1.40
C GLY A 480 -4.23 10.67 -1.41
N ALA A 481 -5.42 10.90 -0.83
CA ALA A 481 -5.97 12.25 -0.63
C ALA A 481 -6.32 12.45 0.84
N PHE A 482 -5.78 13.49 1.49
CA PHE A 482 -5.79 13.65 2.93
C PHE A 482 -6.42 14.96 3.36
N SER A 483 -7.29 14.95 4.37
CA SER A 483 -7.86 16.19 4.91
C SER A 483 -6.82 17.08 5.60
N ARG A 484 -7.02 18.39 5.52
CA ARG A 484 -6.15 19.38 6.18
C ARG A 484 -6.03 19.14 7.68
N GLU A 485 -7.11 18.71 8.33
CA GLU A 485 -7.16 18.41 9.76
C GLU A 485 -6.28 17.20 10.10
N PHE A 486 -6.33 16.13 9.30
CA PHE A 486 -5.44 14.98 9.50
C PHE A 486 -3.97 15.34 9.21
N ILE A 487 -3.69 16.10 8.16
CA ILE A 487 -2.32 16.54 7.85
C ILE A 487 -1.75 17.44 8.98
N HIS A 488 -2.57 18.29 9.60
CA HIS A 488 -2.15 19.08 10.76
C HIS A 488 -1.87 18.18 11.98
N TYR A 489 -2.70 17.17 12.25
CA TYR A 489 -2.45 16.16 13.29
C TYR A 489 -1.15 15.38 13.04
N LEU A 490 -0.93 14.90 11.81
CA LEU A 490 0.20 14.06 11.41
C LEU A 490 1.57 14.71 11.68
N VAL A 491 1.69 16.02 11.43
CA VAL A 491 2.95 16.78 11.56
C VAL A 491 3.15 17.39 12.96
N ASN A 492 2.08 17.50 13.77
CA ASN A 492 2.10 18.26 15.03
C ASN A 492 2.10 17.32 16.24
N GLU A 493 3.28 17.07 16.80
CA GLU A 493 3.52 16.22 17.99
C GLU A 493 2.50 16.44 19.12
N LYS A 494 2.11 17.69 19.40
CA LYS A 494 1.17 18.06 20.48
C LYS A 494 -0.29 17.72 20.17
N MET A 495 -0.64 17.52 18.91
CA MET A 495 -1.99 17.08 18.49
C MET A 495 -2.10 15.56 18.41
N ARG A 496 -0.98 14.85 18.20
CA ARG A 496 -0.96 13.39 18.16
C ARG A 496 -1.28 12.79 19.54
N SER A 497 -1.93 11.64 19.54
CA SER A 497 -2.14 10.90 20.81
C SER A 497 -0.80 10.37 21.33
N SER A 498 -0.67 10.18 22.65
CA SER A 498 0.57 9.64 23.23
C SER A 498 0.97 8.32 22.55
N MET A 499 0.02 7.42 22.32
CA MET A 499 0.25 6.14 21.64
C MET A 499 0.95 6.28 20.27
N ILE A 500 0.63 7.31 19.49
CA ILE A 500 1.34 7.56 18.20
C ILE A 500 2.77 8.07 18.45
N ASN A 501 2.97 8.90 19.47
CA ASN A 501 4.29 9.38 19.86
C ASN A 501 5.14 8.24 20.45
N ASP A 502 4.56 7.37 21.28
CA ASP A 502 5.23 6.21 21.90
C ASP A 502 5.76 5.25 20.82
N TYR A 503 4.96 4.97 19.78
CA TYR A 503 5.34 4.12 18.64
C TYR A 503 6.14 4.84 17.53
N GLN A 504 6.60 6.08 17.74
CA GLN A 504 7.29 6.87 16.71
C GLN A 504 8.52 6.15 16.13
N LEU A 505 9.42 5.61 16.96
CA LEU A 505 10.60 4.88 16.48
C LEU A 505 10.22 3.59 15.73
N TYR A 506 9.23 2.84 16.24
CA TYR A 506 8.74 1.62 15.60
C TYR A 506 8.26 1.91 14.17
N LEU A 507 7.50 3.00 13.99
CA LEU A 507 7.00 3.45 12.69
C LEU A 507 8.10 3.94 11.74
N GLN A 508 9.15 4.58 12.27
CA GLN A 508 10.29 5.04 11.48
C GLN A 508 11.22 3.91 11.03
N THR A 509 11.13 2.75 11.67
CA THR A 509 12.02 1.60 11.46
C THR A 509 11.27 0.35 10.98
N ASP A 510 10.06 0.55 10.47
CA ASP A 510 9.24 -0.52 9.88
C ASP A 510 9.68 -0.88 8.45
N VAL A 511 9.18 -2.02 7.94
CA VAL A 511 9.25 -2.35 6.51
C VAL A 511 8.45 -1.31 5.72
N MET A 512 9.13 -0.61 4.80
CA MET A 512 8.54 0.38 3.88
C MET A 512 7.71 1.44 4.63
N PRO A 513 8.34 2.31 5.44
CA PRO A 513 7.64 3.33 6.22
C PRO A 513 7.04 4.43 5.32
N ASP A 514 7.52 4.59 4.09
CA ASP A 514 6.87 5.38 3.03
C ASP A 514 5.48 4.85 2.64
N GLU A 515 5.21 3.55 2.84
CA GLU A 515 3.89 2.92 2.66
C GLU A 515 3.17 2.59 3.99
N SER A 516 3.88 2.52 5.13
CA SER A 516 3.27 2.17 6.43
C SER A 516 3.00 3.34 7.38
N TYR A 517 3.82 4.41 7.36
CA TYR A 517 3.76 5.48 8.36
C TYR A 517 2.44 6.27 8.30
N ILE A 518 2.11 6.87 7.15
CA ILE A 518 0.92 7.72 7.01
C ILE A 518 -0.38 6.91 7.22
N PRO A 519 -0.57 5.72 6.60
CA PRO A 519 -1.76 4.89 6.84
C PRO A 519 -1.87 4.42 8.30
N THR A 520 -0.75 4.07 8.95
CA THR A 520 -0.79 3.66 10.35
C THR A 520 -1.16 4.81 11.28
N VAL A 521 -0.56 6.00 11.12
CA VAL A 521 -0.92 7.17 11.94
C VAL A 521 -2.38 7.56 11.71
N LEU A 522 -2.87 7.50 10.47
CA LEU A 522 -4.27 7.74 10.13
C LEU A 522 -5.22 6.76 10.84
N MET A 523 -5.01 5.45 10.66
CA MET A 523 -5.90 4.40 11.15
C MET A 523 -5.84 4.16 12.68
N ASN A 524 -4.84 4.70 13.36
CA ASN A 524 -4.71 4.67 14.83
C ASN A 524 -5.04 6.03 15.49
N SER A 525 -5.62 6.97 14.73
CA SER A 525 -6.05 8.29 15.20
C SER A 525 -7.57 8.43 15.27
N GLN A 526 -8.05 9.58 15.77
CA GLN A 526 -9.46 9.96 15.73
C GLN A 526 -10.04 10.08 14.30
N PHE A 527 -9.20 10.16 13.26
CA PHE A 527 -9.62 10.30 11.87
C PHE A 527 -9.96 8.95 11.21
N ARG A 528 -9.70 7.82 11.89
CA ARG A 528 -9.95 6.44 11.42
C ARG A 528 -11.35 6.24 10.84
N ASP A 529 -12.36 6.79 11.49
CA ASP A 529 -13.77 6.58 11.12
C ASP A 529 -14.24 7.56 10.02
N SER A 530 -13.32 8.40 9.53
CA SER A 530 -13.45 9.27 8.35
C SER A 530 -12.47 8.89 7.23
N VAL A 531 -12.07 7.62 7.16
CA VAL A 531 -11.24 7.06 6.07
C VAL A 531 -12.10 6.24 5.13
N TYR A 532 -11.95 6.49 3.82
CA TYR A 532 -12.58 5.71 2.76
C TYR A 532 -11.52 5.05 1.88
N LEU A 533 -11.89 3.93 1.24
CA LEU A 533 -11.07 3.26 0.24
C LEU A 533 -11.59 3.63 -1.16
N ALA A 534 -10.78 4.32 -1.95
CA ALA A 534 -11.16 4.85 -3.26
C ALA A 534 -9.93 4.96 -4.18
N PRO A 535 -10.02 4.54 -5.47
CA PRO A 535 -8.87 4.52 -6.38
C PRO A 535 -8.56 5.92 -6.95
N ILE A 536 -8.17 6.87 -6.09
CA ILE A 536 -7.72 8.18 -6.57
C ILE A 536 -6.44 8.02 -7.40
N HIS A 537 -5.57 7.10 -6.98
CA HIS A 537 -4.36 6.67 -7.69
C HIS A 537 -4.43 5.16 -7.95
N ASN A 538 -4.12 4.73 -9.18
CA ASN A 538 -3.77 3.34 -9.48
C ASN A 538 -2.28 3.24 -9.84
N THR A 539 -1.75 2.02 -9.91
CA THR A 539 -0.37 1.76 -10.37
C THR A 539 -0.40 0.75 -11.51
N MET A 540 0.29 1.05 -12.63
CA MET A 540 0.43 0.10 -13.73
C MET A 540 1.47 -0.96 -13.37
N LEU A 541 1.04 -2.23 -13.35
CA LEU A 541 1.90 -3.38 -13.09
C LEU A 541 2.25 -4.06 -14.41
N PHE A 542 3.47 -3.82 -14.90
CA PHE A 542 4.01 -4.57 -16.02
C PHE A 542 4.36 -6.00 -15.57
N SER A 543 3.84 -7.01 -16.27
CA SER A 543 4.31 -8.39 -16.13
C SER A 543 5.71 -8.53 -16.72
N ASN A 544 6.62 -9.24 -16.05
CA ASN A 544 8.05 -9.35 -16.39
C ASN A 544 8.39 -10.09 -17.72
N ASP A 545 7.43 -10.28 -18.62
CA ASP A 545 7.62 -10.94 -19.91
C ASP A 545 8.26 -9.99 -20.96
N ASN A 546 9.58 -9.86 -20.92
CA ASN A 546 10.47 -9.23 -21.93
C ASN A 546 10.14 -7.78 -22.33
N PHE A 547 10.73 -6.83 -21.59
CA PHE A 547 10.59 -5.36 -21.71
C PHE A 547 11.02 -4.67 -23.03
N LEU A 548 11.33 -5.40 -24.12
CA LEU A 548 12.05 -4.84 -25.29
C LEU A 548 11.43 -5.09 -26.69
N SER A 549 10.23 -5.65 -26.79
CA SER A 549 9.64 -6.05 -28.09
C SER A 549 8.26 -5.46 -28.43
N TYR A 550 7.75 -4.50 -27.67
CA TYR A 550 6.36 -3.99 -27.81
C TYR A 550 6.25 -2.47 -27.96
N PHE A 551 7.05 -1.92 -28.88
CA PHE A 551 6.91 -0.58 -29.42
C PHE A 551 6.96 -0.67 -30.95
N TYR A 552 5.86 -0.35 -31.65
CA TYR A 552 5.79 0.47 -32.88
C TYR A 552 4.38 0.44 -33.54
N THR A 553 3.67 1.55 -33.35
CA THR A 553 2.68 2.17 -34.26
C THR A 553 1.40 1.40 -34.64
N CYS A 554 0.28 1.85 -34.04
CA CYS A 554 -1.07 1.67 -34.59
C CYS A 554 -1.38 2.60 -35.79
N LYS A 555 -0.57 2.50 -36.84
CA LYS A 555 -1.06 2.43 -38.22
C LYS A 555 -0.29 1.31 -38.94
N GLN A 556 -1.01 0.23 -39.24
CA GLN A 556 -0.58 -1.00 -39.93
C GLN A 556 0.15 -2.11 -39.14
N HIS A 557 0.52 -1.95 -37.85
CA HIS A 557 1.10 -3.05 -37.05
C HIS A 557 0.32 -3.44 -35.77
N SER A 558 0.92 -4.27 -34.91
CA SER A 558 0.26 -5.46 -34.33
C SER A 558 -0.51 -5.28 -33.01
N LYS A 559 -1.53 -6.15 -32.83
CA LYS A 559 -2.57 -6.25 -31.75
C LYS A 559 -2.19 -5.98 -30.26
N ILE A 560 -0.93 -5.81 -29.88
CA ILE A 560 -0.51 -5.83 -28.47
C ILE A 560 -0.49 -4.41 -27.85
N GLU A 561 -0.11 -3.37 -28.61
CA GLU A 561 -0.05 -1.99 -28.10
C GLU A 561 -1.40 -1.42 -27.66
N CYS A 562 -2.50 -1.76 -28.35
CA CYS A 562 -3.84 -1.24 -28.07
C CYS A 562 -4.28 -1.46 -26.61
N SER A 563 -3.86 -2.59 -26.03
CA SER A 563 -4.27 -3.03 -24.68
C SER A 563 -4.03 -1.98 -23.59
N TYR A 564 -2.89 -1.27 -23.64
CA TYR A 564 -2.58 -0.23 -22.65
C TYR A 564 -3.41 1.05 -22.84
N ILE A 565 -3.77 1.40 -24.07
CA ILE A 565 -4.62 2.58 -24.36
C ILE A 565 -6.05 2.32 -23.88
N ASP A 566 -6.58 1.13 -24.19
CA ASP A 566 -7.90 0.70 -23.73
C ASP A 566 -7.95 0.55 -22.19
N GLU A 567 -6.88 0.04 -21.56
CA GLU A 567 -6.77 -0.01 -20.09
C GLU A 567 -6.71 1.40 -19.46
N LEU A 568 -5.92 2.34 -19.99
CA LEU A 568 -5.87 3.71 -19.46
C LEU A 568 -7.21 4.43 -19.61
N LEU A 569 -7.93 4.24 -20.72
CA LEU A 569 -9.29 4.76 -20.88
C LEU A 569 -10.24 4.12 -19.86
N SER A 570 -10.17 2.80 -19.66
CA SER A 570 -10.96 2.10 -18.64
C SER A 570 -10.67 2.60 -17.21
N MET A 571 -9.41 2.88 -16.88
CA MET A 571 -9.00 3.46 -15.61
C MET A 571 -9.46 4.90 -15.43
N SER A 572 -9.51 5.71 -16.49
CA SER A 572 -10.00 7.10 -16.43
C SER A 572 -11.48 7.21 -16.03
N HIS A 573 -12.28 6.15 -16.18
CA HIS A 573 -13.68 6.15 -15.72
C HIS A 573 -13.83 6.04 -14.20
N ASN A 574 -12.85 5.47 -13.48
CA ASN A 574 -12.91 5.24 -12.02
C ASN A 574 -11.80 5.95 -11.22
N SER A 575 -10.70 6.36 -11.86
CA SER A 575 -9.48 6.86 -11.21
C SER A 575 -9.02 8.20 -11.79
N PHE A 576 -8.22 8.95 -11.03
CA PHE A 576 -7.76 10.29 -11.43
C PHE A 576 -6.28 10.33 -11.81
N PHE A 577 -5.44 9.53 -11.16
CA PHE A 577 -4.01 9.41 -11.43
C PHE A 577 -3.60 7.96 -11.65
N VAL A 578 -2.51 7.79 -12.42
CA VAL A 578 -1.81 6.53 -12.58
C VAL A 578 -0.30 6.72 -12.35
N SER A 579 0.26 5.90 -11.46
CA SER A 579 1.70 5.81 -11.22
C SER A 579 2.31 4.74 -12.14
N PHE A 580 3.44 5.03 -12.76
CA PHE A 580 4.24 4.04 -13.48
C PHE A 580 5.54 3.70 -12.71
N PRO A 581 5.97 2.44 -12.61
CA PRO A 581 7.22 2.06 -11.92
C PRO A 581 8.48 2.45 -12.71
N PHE A 582 8.35 2.68 -14.02
CA PHE A 582 9.37 3.13 -14.95
C PHE A 582 8.74 4.18 -15.88
N GLN A 583 9.54 5.03 -16.53
CA GLN A 583 8.99 6.04 -17.46
C GLN A 583 8.27 5.34 -18.64
N PRO A 584 6.98 5.65 -18.90
CA PRO A 584 6.21 4.99 -19.95
C PRO A 584 6.55 5.50 -21.35
N ALA A 585 6.04 4.81 -22.38
CA ALA A 585 6.13 5.22 -23.77
C ALA A 585 5.68 6.69 -23.98
N PRO A 586 6.37 7.48 -24.82
CA PRO A 586 5.93 8.84 -25.16
C PRO A 586 4.48 8.91 -25.63
N GLU A 587 4.04 7.93 -26.42
CA GLU A 587 2.69 7.81 -26.96
C GLU A 587 1.65 7.58 -25.85
N VAL A 588 1.95 6.69 -24.90
CA VAL A 588 1.10 6.38 -23.74
C VAL A 588 1.01 7.61 -22.80
N LYS A 589 2.13 8.31 -22.61
CA LYS A 589 2.22 9.55 -21.84
C LYS A 589 1.39 10.68 -22.47
N VAL A 590 1.51 10.86 -23.80
CA VAL A 590 0.73 11.84 -24.57
C VAL A 590 -0.77 11.52 -24.52
N PHE A 591 -1.17 10.25 -24.66
CA PHE A 591 -2.57 9.84 -24.57
C PHE A 591 -3.17 10.13 -23.18
N ALA A 592 -2.46 9.78 -22.10
CA ALA A 592 -2.91 10.05 -20.73
C ALA A 592 -3.08 11.57 -20.47
N PHE A 593 -2.10 12.39 -20.87
CA PHE A 593 -2.23 13.85 -20.77
C PHE A 593 -3.31 14.44 -21.69
N GLY A 594 -3.67 13.77 -22.79
CA GLY A 594 -4.82 14.12 -23.63
C GLY A 594 -6.14 13.90 -22.89
N LEU A 595 -6.34 12.71 -22.31
CA LEU A 595 -7.49 12.40 -21.45
C LEU A 595 -7.64 13.43 -20.32
N ALA A 596 -6.53 13.81 -19.68
CA ALA A 596 -6.52 14.80 -18.62
C ALA A 596 -6.77 16.26 -19.07
N LYS A 597 -6.59 16.58 -20.36
CA LYS A 597 -6.76 17.94 -20.89
C LYS A 597 -8.14 18.24 -21.44
N ASP A 598 -8.84 17.23 -21.99
CA ASP A 598 -10.30 17.14 -22.17
C ASP A 598 -10.70 16.00 -23.14
N ASP A 599 -9.75 15.24 -23.73
CA ASP A 599 -10.07 14.16 -24.70
C ASP A 599 -10.98 13.09 -24.09
N TYR A 600 -10.91 12.87 -22.78
CA TYR A 600 -11.85 12.02 -22.02
C TYR A 600 -13.32 12.41 -22.30
N TYR A 601 -13.62 13.71 -22.28
CA TYR A 601 -14.96 14.21 -22.57
C TYR A 601 -15.28 14.12 -24.06
N GLN A 602 -14.31 14.28 -24.97
CA GLN A 602 -14.54 14.05 -26.40
C GLN A 602 -14.98 12.60 -26.69
N PHE A 603 -14.36 11.60 -26.04
CA PHE A 603 -14.79 10.20 -26.15
C PHE A 603 -16.21 9.98 -25.61
N LEU A 604 -16.60 10.62 -24.50
CA LEU A 604 -17.96 10.49 -23.95
C LEU A 604 -19.03 11.26 -24.74
N MET A 605 -18.70 12.43 -25.31
CA MET A 605 -19.65 13.26 -26.06
C MET A 605 -20.13 12.62 -27.37
N LYS A 606 -19.43 11.58 -27.88
CA LYS A 606 -19.97 10.69 -28.93
C LYS A 606 -21.28 10.00 -28.48
N TYR A 607 -21.37 9.65 -27.20
CA TYR A 607 -22.47 8.88 -26.63
C TYR A 607 -23.48 9.75 -25.87
N LEU A 608 -23.05 10.90 -25.34
CA LEU A 608 -23.87 11.91 -24.64
C LEU A 608 -23.92 13.23 -25.45
N PRO A 609 -24.71 13.30 -26.55
CA PRO A 609 -24.69 14.46 -27.44
C PRO A 609 -25.27 15.74 -26.81
N PRO A 610 -24.86 16.96 -27.24
CA PRO A 610 -25.29 18.23 -26.64
C PRO A 610 -26.82 18.44 -26.58
N LYS A 611 -27.57 17.87 -27.53
CA LYS A 611 -29.04 17.93 -27.55
C LYS A 611 -29.67 17.17 -26.37
N LEU A 612 -29.11 16.01 -26.01
CA LEU A 612 -29.53 15.23 -24.84
C LEU A 612 -29.13 15.97 -23.55
N LEU A 613 -27.89 16.50 -23.50
CA LEU A 613 -27.42 17.28 -22.35
C LEU A 613 -28.34 18.47 -22.04
N LYS A 614 -28.79 19.21 -23.07
CA LYS A 614 -29.77 20.29 -22.89
C LYS A 614 -31.10 19.79 -22.31
N ILE A 615 -31.69 18.74 -22.88
CA ILE A 615 -33.01 18.23 -22.45
C ILE A 615 -32.96 17.67 -21.03
N LEU A 616 -31.84 17.08 -20.63
CA LEU A 616 -31.54 16.63 -19.27
C LEU A 616 -31.42 17.81 -18.27
N ILE A 617 -30.96 18.99 -18.71
CA ILE A 617 -30.99 20.21 -17.89
C ILE A 617 -32.40 20.81 -17.83
N ASP A 618 -33.12 20.84 -18.96
CA ASP A 618 -34.48 21.37 -19.02
C ASP A 618 -35.45 20.53 -18.14
N ASP A 619 -35.34 19.19 -18.13
CA ASP A 619 -36.05 18.29 -17.19
C ASP A 619 -35.64 18.53 -15.73
N ALA A 620 -34.35 18.71 -15.44
CA ALA A 620 -33.89 19.03 -14.09
C ALA A 620 -34.47 20.38 -13.60
N LEU A 621 -34.59 21.38 -14.48
CA LEU A 621 -35.23 22.66 -14.18
C LEU A 621 -36.74 22.50 -13.94
N GLU A 622 -37.45 21.73 -14.77
CA GLU A 622 -38.88 21.43 -14.59
C GLU A 622 -39.13 20.75 -13.22
N ARG A 623 -38.31 19.77 -12.86
CA ARG A 623 -38.35 19.08 -11.55
C ARG A 623 -38.01 20.03 -10.40
N PHE A 624 -37.01 20.89 -10.56
CA PHE A 624 -36.65 21.88 -9.53
C PHE A 624 -37.79 22.89 -9.31
N CYS A 625 -38.30 23.53 -10.36
CA CYS A 625 -39.40 24.49 -10.28
C CYS A 625 -40.63 23.87 -9.63
N THR A 626 -41.03 22.66 -10.06
CA THR A 626 -42.16 21.92 -9.48
C THR A 626 -41.96 21.65 -7.97
N LYS A 627 -40.77 21.19 -7.57
CA LYS A 627 -40.42 20.91 -6.16
C LYS A 627 -40.33 22.18 -5.31
N ALA A 628 -39.88 23.28 -5.89
CA ALA A 628 -39.77 24.60 -5.27
C ALA A 628 -41.08 25.41 -5.28
N LYS A 629 -42.13 24.93 -5.98
CA LYS A 629 -43.39 25.64 -6.26
C LYS A 629 -43.21 26.96 -7.03
N LEU A 630 -42.20 27.02 -7.89
CA LEU A 630 -42.00 28.09 -8.86
C LEU A 630 -42.76 27.77 -10.17
N PRO A 631 -43.14 28.78 -10.98
CA PRO A 631 -43.64 28.53 -12.33
C PRO A 631 -42.57 27.77 -13.14
N VAL A 632 -42.96 26.73 -13.89
CA VAL A 632 -42.02 25.91 -14.68
C VAL A 632 -41.18 26.78 -15.61
N ASP A 633 -41.83 27.70 -16.34
CA ASP A 633 -41.22 28.67 -17.25
C ASP A 633 -40.41 29.81 -16.60
N SER A 634 -40.26 29.85 -15.28
CA SER A 634 -39.60 30.97 -14.58
C SER A 634 -38.08 31.02 -14.76
N LEU A 635 -37.44 29.86 -15.01
CA LEU A 635 -36.02 29.72 -15.28
C LEU A 635 -35.82 29.15 -16.68
N SER A 636 -34.87 29.69 -17.43
CA SER A 636 -34.45 29.13 -18.72
C SER A 636 -32.93 29.04 -18.83
N LEU A 637 -32.43 27.93 -19.38
CA LEU A 637 -31.02 27.72 -19.66
C LEU A 637 -30.52 28.70 -20.74
N GLU A 638 -29.55 29.55 -20.38
CA GLU A 638 -28.87 30.44 -21.31
C GLU A 638 -27.65 29.74 -21.92
N SER A 639 -26.75 29.22 -21.06
CA SER A 639 -25.56 28.49 -21.51
C SER A 639 -25.12 27.43 -20.50
N ILE A 640 -24.42 26.41 -21.01
CA ILE A 640 -23.73 25.39 -20.20
C ILE A 640 -22.30 25.86 -20.03
N LEU A 641 -21.84 26.02 -18.79
CA LEU A 641 -20.51 26.53 -18.43
C LEU A 641 -19.50 25.38 -18.35
N LYS A 642 -19.85 24.27 -17.69
CA LYS A 642 -19.01 23.07 -17.60
C LYS A 642 -19.82 21.83 -17.23
N LEU A 643 -19.35 20.66 -17.66
CA LEU A 643 -19.86 19.33 -17.33
C LEU A 643 -18.74 18.53 -16.68
N TYR A 644 -19.04 17.84 -15.57
CA TYR A 644 -18.14 16.90 -14.91
C TYR A 644 -18.86 15.56 -14.72
N ILE A 645 -18.27 14.46 -15.17
CA ILE A 645 -18.84 13.10 -15.07
C ILE A 645 -17.93 12.27 -14.17
N THR A 646 -18.10 12.40 -12.86
CA THR A 646 -17.11 11.99 -11.86
C THR A 646 -17.49 10.68 -11.16
N PRO A 647 -16.52 9.78 -10.89
CA PRO A 647 -16.76 8.60 -10.06
C PRO A 647 -17.02 9.01 -8.60
N CYS A 648 -18.04 8.40 -7.99
CA CYS A 648 -18.35 8.57 -6.58
C CYS A 648 -17.33 7.80 -5.74
N LEU A 649 -16.49 8.54 -5.01
CA LEU A 649 -15.40 8.01 -4.17
C LEU A 649 -15.89 7.11 -3.02
N VAL A 650 -17.17 7.16 -2.68
CA VAL A 650 -17.84 6.28 -1.71
C VAL A 650 -19.11 5.75 -2.40
N PRO A 651 -19.43 4.45 -2.29
CA PRO A 651 -20.68 3.91 -2.83
C PRO A 651 -21.92 4.63 -2.29
N LEU A 652 -22.87 4.91 -3.19
CA LEU A 652 -24.14 5.56 -2.85
C LEU A 652 -25.06 4.61 -2.07
N ASP A 653 -25.02 3.32 -2.40
CA ASP A 653 -25.70 2.27 -1.64
C ASP A 653 -24.82 1.78 -0.48
N THR A 654 -25.36 1.90 0.74
CA THR A 654 -24.77 1.38 1.98
C THR A 654 -24.50 -0.14 1.95
N CYS A 655 -25.26 -0.91 1.17
CA CYS A 655 -25.04 -2.35 0.99
C CYS A 655 -23.78 -2.66 0.15
N CYS A 656 -23.30 -1.71 -0.66
CA CYS A 656 -22.01 -1.81 -1.34
C CYS A 656 -20.81 -1.45 -0.43
N ILE A 657 -21.04 -0.94 0.78
CA ILE A 657 -19.97 -0.59 1.73
C ILE A 657 -19.59 -1.84 2.53
N SER A 658 -18.81 -2.72 1.89
CA SER A 658 -18.16 -3.89 2.50
C SER A 658 -16.65 -3.84 2.21
N LYS A 659 -15.81 -4.46 3.05
CA LYS A 659 -14.35 -4.39 2.86
C LYS A 659 -13.95 -4.96 1.50
N PHE A 660 -14.58 -6.06 1.08
CA PHE A 660 -14.28 -6.70 -0.18
C PHE A 660 -14.89 -5.98 -1.38
N ILE A 661 -16.14 -5.50 -1.29
CA ILE A 661 -16.75 -4.71 -2.39
C ILE A 661 -15.92 -3.44 -2.64
N THR A 662 -15.50 -2.70 -1.61
CA THR A 662 -14.65 -1.51 -1.79
C THR A 662 -13.25 -1.81 -2.31
N SER A 663 -12.75 -3.05 -2.15
CA SER A 663 -11.48 -3.47 -2.74
C SER A 663 -11.56 -3.78 -4.24
N TYR A 664 -12.77 -4.01 -4.78
CA TYR A 664 -13.02 -4.10 -6.23
C TYR A 664 -13.19 -2.70 -6.84
N SER A 665 -12.14 -1.89 -6.71
CA SER A 665 -12.13 -0.45 -7.00
C SER A 665 -12.46 -0.07 -8.46
N LYS A 666 -12.34 -1.00 -9.43
CA LYS A 666 -12.61 -0.72 -10.85
C LYS A 666 -14.09 -0.37 -11.16
N ILE A 667 -15.04 -0.60 -10.24
CA ILE A 667 -16.46 -0.24 -10.39
C ILE A 667 -16.85 0.85 -9.36
N ALA A 668 -17.22 2.03 -9.85
CA ALA A 668 -17.75 3.14 -9.06
C ALA A 668 -19.21 3.45 -9.44
N ASP A 669 -19.95 4.16 -8.57
CA ASP A 669 -21.16 4.87 -9.02
C ASP A 669 -20.72 6.19 -9.67
N VAL A 670 -21.59 6.86 -10.44
CA VAL A 670 -21.22 8.10 -11.18
C VAL A 670 -22.12 9.26 -10.76
N SER A 671 -21.53 10.44 -10.60
CA SER A 671 -22.25 11.71 -10.42
C SER A 671 -21.99 12.67 -11.58
N TYR A 672 -23.07 13.24 -12.12
CA TYR A 672 -23.04 14.19 -13.22
C TYR A 672 -23.26 15.58 -12.65
N TRP A 673 -22.21 16.39 -12.62
CA TRP A 673 -22.28 17.77 -12.15
C TRP A 673 -22.29 18.70 -13.36
N ILE A 674 -23.18 19.69 -13.35
CA ILE A 674 -23.29 20.66 -14.45
C ILE A 674 -23.32 22.07 -13.87
N ASP A 675 -22.37 22.88 -14.32
CA ASP A 675 -22.35 24.32 -14.12
C ASP A 675 -23.06 24.96 -15.31
N ILE A 676 -24.09 25.76 -15.05
CA ILE A 676 -24.94 26.40 -16.06
C ILE A 676 -25.20 27.86 -15.70
N ASN A 677 -25.45 28.70 -16.70
CA ASN A 677 -26.00 30.03 -16.52
C ASN A 677 -27.50 30.00 -16.83
N LEU A 678 -28.31 30.47 -15.88
CA LEU A 678 -29.77 30.52 -15.97
C LEU A 678 -30.25 31.96 -16.06
N PHE A 679 -31.16 32.25 -16.99
CA PHE A 679 -31.94 33.48 -16.98
C PHE A 679 -33.24 33.26 -16.20
N ASN A 680 -33.51 34.10 -15.20
CA ASN A 680 -34.78 34.12 -14.47
C ASN A 680 -35.71 35.18 -15.08
N ARG A 681 -36.79 34.71 -15.73
CA ARG A 681 -37.79 35.56 -16.40
C ARG A 681 -38.64 36.40 -15.44
N THR A 682 -38.71 36.02 -14.16
CA THR A 682 -39.49 36.76 -13.14
C THR A 682 -38.71 37.89 -12.47
N SER A 683 -37.38 37.88 -12.57
CA SER A 683 -36.51 38.88 -11.94
C SER A 683 -35.51 39.54 -12.90
N GLU A 684 -35.57 39.23 -14.19
CA GLU A 684 -34.71 39.70 -15.27
C GLU A 684 -33.20 39.62 -14.95
N LYS A 685 -32.77 38.51 -14.33
CA LYS A 685 -31.40 38.32 -13.84
C LYS A 685 -30.82 36.97 -14.25
N TYR A 686 -29.52 36.99 -14.50
CA TYR A 686 -28.71 35.80 -14.77
C TYR A 686 -28.11 35.25 -13.48
N PHE A 687 -28.14 33.93 -13.32
CA PHE A 687 -27.59 33.22 -12.17
C PHE A 687 -26.74 32.03 -12.63
N ASP A 688 -25.47 32.04 -12.26
CA ASP A 688 -24.63 30.85 -12.38
C ASP A 688 -25.13 29.84 -11.34
N THR A 689 -25.23 28.58 -11.74
CA THR A 689 -25.95 27.53 -11.00
C THR A 689 -25.22 26.21 -11.17
N ARG A 690 -25.06 25.46 -10.07
CA ARG A 690 -24.52 24.09 -10.08
C ARG A 690 -25.63 23.11 -9.72
N LEU A 691 -25.80 22.10 -10.55
CA LEU A 691 -26.68 20.95 -10.28
C LEU A 691 -25.87 19.65 -10.24
N MET A 692 -26.36 18.67 -9.48
CA MET A 692 -25.85 17.29 -9.48
C MET A 692 -26.98 16.33 -9.78
N LEU A 693 -26.79 15.51 -10.81
CA LEU A 693 -27.64 14.38 -11.15
C LEU A 693 -26.93 13.07 -10.79
N GLN A 694 -27.71 12.05 -10.48
CA GLN A 694 -27.26 10.67 -10.32
C GLN A 694 -28.09 9.75 -11.23
N PRO A 695 -27.51 8.64 -11.72
CA PRO A 695 -28.23 7.69 -12.55
C PRO A 695 -29.28 6.95 -11.70
N VAL A 696 -30.47 6.75 -12.27
CA VAL A 696 -31.56 5.95 -11.68
C VAL A 696 -31.32 4.46 -11.94
N LEU A 697 -30.78 4.11 -13.11
CA LEU A 697 -30.33 2.76 -13.43
C LEU A 697 -28.83 2.63 -13.09
N GLY A 698 -28.52 1.87 -12.05
CA GLY A 698 -27.15 1.49 -11.73
C GLY A 698 -26.69 0.30 -12.58
N SER A 699 -25.39 0.22 -12.89
CA SER A 699 -24.74 -0.99 -13.39
C SER A 699 -24.29 -1.93 -12.27
N ARG A 700 -24.30 -1.46 -11.00
CA ARG A 700 -23.92 -2.19 -9.78
C ARG A 700 -25.10 -2.27 -8.82
N PHE A 701 -25.34 -3.46 -8.26
CA PHE A 701 -26.39 -3.76 -7.29
C PHE A 701 -25.80 -4.58 -6.14
N CYS A 702 -26.10 -4.23 -4.88
CA CYS A 702 -25.48 -4.87 -3.71
C CYS A 702 -26.51 -5.40 -2.70
N PHE A 703 -26.14 -6.43 -1.94
CA PHE A 703 -27.08 -7.20 -1.11
C PHE A 703 -26.55 -7.51 0.29
N GLY A 704 -27.31 -7.10 1.31
CA GLY A 704 -27.05 -7.43 2.72
C GLY A 704 -27.40 -8.88 3.10
N ASP A 705 -28.25 -9.55 2.31
CA ASP A 705 -28.76 -10.89 2.60
C ASP A 705 -28.42 -11.91 1.48
N GLY A 706 -28.24 -13.16 1.88
CA GLY A 706 -27.62 -14.18 1.03
C GLY A 706 -26.10 -14.22 1.18
N ASP A 707 -25.45 -14.95 0.27
CA ASP A 707 -24.00 -14.95 0.08
C ASP A 707 -23.63 -14.19 -1.21
N LEU A 708 -24.58 -14.01 -2.14
CA LEU A 708 -24.43 -13.07 -3.27
C LEU A 708 -24.38 -11.64 -2.69
N ARG A 709 -23.24 -10.96 -2.84
CA ARG A 709 -23.00 -9.62 -2.26
C ARG A 709 -23.09 -8.49 -3.25
N MET A 710 -22.67 -8.71 -4.49
CA MET A 710 -22.75 -7.71 -5.53
C MET A 710 -22.98 -8.38 -6.89
N VAL A 711 -23.85 -7.77 -7.69
CA VAL A 711 -24.04 -8.05 -9.11
C VAL A 711 -23.67 -6.79 -9.88
N PHE A 712 -22.80 -6.93 -10.86
CA PHE A 712 -22.52 -5.89 -11.84
C PHE A 712 -22.89 -6.39 -13.24
N ILE A 713 -23.47 -5.51 -14.06
CA ILE A 713 -23.93 -5.82 -15.41
C ILE A 713 -23.49 -4.70 -16.35
N SER A 714 -22.88 -5.06 -17.48
CA SER A 714 -22.56 -4.12 -18.56
C SER A 714 -22.98 -4.67 -19.93
N PRO A 715 -23.77 -3.92 -20.71
CA PRO A 715 -23.91 -4.13 -22.16
C PRO A 715 -22.74 -3.51 -22.96
N TRP A 716 -21.84 -2.77 -22.31
CA TRP A 716 -20.60 -2.28 -22.93
C TRP A 716 -19.54 -3.36 -22.81
N ILE A 717 -19.13 -3.93 -23.95
CA ILE A 717 -18.28 -5.14 -24.03
C ILE A 717 -17.17 -5.00 -25.08
N GLY A 718 -17.28 -4.07 -26.02
CA GLY A 718 -16.22 -3.79 -27.00
C GLY A 718 -15.91 -4.97 -27.94
N HIS A 719 -14.69 -5.00 -28.49
CA HIS A 719 -14.22 -6.05 -29.40
C HIS A 719 -13.31 -7.08 -28.69
N LEU A 720 -13.76 -7.63 -27.56
CA LEU A 720 -13.00 -8.60 -26.78
C LEU A 720 -12.60 -9.83 -27.61
N ASN A 721 -11.30 -10.12 -27.62
CA ASN A 721 -10.74 -11.19 -28.45
C ASN A 721 -10.70 -12.50 -27.65
N LEU A 722 -11.76 -13.30 -27.76
CA LEU A 722 -12.08 -14.57 -27.07
C LEU A 722 -11.05 -15.73 -27.22
N SER A 723 -9.79 -15.44 -27.54
CA SER A 723 -8.77 -16.41 -27.97
C SER A 723 -7.52 -16.50 -27.07
N LYS A 724 -7.49 -15.83 -25.91
CA LYS A 724 -6.40 -15.92 -24.92
C LYS A 724 -6.90 -16.49 -23.56
N PRO A 725 -6.12 -17.31 -22.82
CA PRO A 725 -6.60 -17.93 -21.56
C PRO A 725 -6.40 -17.11 -20.28
N GLN A 726 -5.73 -15.95 -20.32
CA GLN A 726 -5.28 -15.20 -19.12
C GLN A 726 -6.39 -14.36 -18.42
N TRP A 727 -7.66 -14.72 -18.62
CA TRP A 727 -8.86 -13.91 -18.29
C TRP A 727 -9.26 -13.91 -16.80
N SER A 728 -8.30 -13.96 -15.88
CA SER A 728 -8.56 -14.26 -14.45
C SER A 728 -7.83 -13.40 -13.42
N ARG A 729 -7.08 -12.35 -13.82
CA ARG A 729 -6.41 -11.44 -12.87
C ARG A 729 -6.51 -9.94 -13.10
N TYR A 730 -6.72 -9.47 -14.33
CA TYR A 730 -6.81 -8.02 -14.61
C TYR A 730 -8.01 -7.71 -15.51
N ASN A 731 -8.63 -6.57 -15.20
CA ASN A 731 -9.80 -5.95 -15.85
C ASN A 731 -11.20 -6.55 -15.58
N LEU A 732 -12.19 -5.66 -15.59
CA LEU A 732 -13.63 -5.93 -15.58
C LEU A 732 -14.18 -5.18 -16.81
N GLU A 733 -14.15 -5.84 -17.96
CA GLU A 733 -13.96 -5.20 -19.28
C GLU A 733 -15.23 -4.61 -19.93
N ILE A 734 -15.81 -3.63 -19.23
CA ILE A 734 -15.95 -2.22 -19.65
C ILE A 734 -17.03 -1.59 -18.76
N PHE A 735 -16.58 -0.87 -17.74
CA PHE A 735 -17.40 0.07 -16.98
C PHE A 735 -17.50 1.38 -17.76
N SER A 736 -18.69 1.68 -18.30
CA SER A 736 -18.98 2.95 -18.97
C SER A 736 -19.72 3.89 -18.02
N PRO A 737 -19.38 5.21 -17.98
CA PRO A 737 -20.02 6.18 -17.09
C PRO A 737 -21.34 6.71 -17.68
N LEU A 738 -22.24 5.82 -18.09
CA LEU A 738 -23.53 6.11 -18.72
C LEU A 738 -24.62 5.14 -18.21
N PRO A 739 -25.86 5.59 -17.96
CA PRO A 739 -26.94 4.74 -17.41
C PRO A 739 -27.65 3.85 -18.47
N TYR A 740 -27.07 3.70 -19.65
CA TYR A 740 -27.59 2.90 -20.77
C TYR A 740 -26.46 2.25 -21.55
N GLY A 741 -26.79 1.22 -22.34
CA GLY A 741 -25.91 0.59 -23.33
C GLY A 741 -26.18 1.02 -24.77
N PRO A 742 -25.30 0.67 -25.71
CA PRO A 742 -25.59 0.76 -27.12
C PRO A 742 -26.53 -0.37 -27.56
N ALA A 743 -27.51 -0.06 -28.40
CA ALA A 743 -28.38 -1.04 -29.03
C ALA A 743 -27.64 -1.92 -30.05
N TYR A 744 -28.29 -3.02 -30.45
CA TYR A 744 -27.78 -4.10 -31.30
C TYR A 744 -26.50 -4.76 -30.78
N THR A 745 -26.23 -4.62 -29.48
CA THR A 745 -25.19 -5.38 -28.78
C THR A 745 -25.56 -6.87 -28.77
N ASP A 746 -24.56 -7.72 -28.89
CA ASP A 746 -24.74 -9.18 -29.05
C ASP A 746 -24.67 -9.95 -27.73
N ASP A 747 -23.94 -9.44 -26.74
CA ASP A 747 -23.69 -10.09 -25.45
C ASP A 747 -24.05 -9.16 -24.28
N VAL A 748 -24.21 -9.74 -23.07
CA VAL A 748 -24.25 -9.00 -21.79
C VAL A 748 -23.16 -9.55 -20.86
N LEU A 749 -22.30 -8.68 -20.34
CA LEU A 749 -21.28 -9.02 -19.36
C LEU A 749 -21.87 -8.92 -17.95
N ILE A 750 -21.77 -10.00 -17.18
CA ILE A 750 -22.36 -10.14 -15.84
C ILE A 750 -21.26 -10.62 -14.88
N HIS A 751 -21.02 -9.86 -13.81
CA HIS A 751 -20.11 -10.23 -12.74
C HIS A 751 -20.89 -10.48 -11.44
N LEU A 752 -20.69 -11.65 -10.83
CA LEU A 752 -21.37 -12.08 -9.60
C LEU A 752 -20.34 -12.29 -8.48
N LEU A 753 -20.34 -11.41 -7.49
CA LEU A 753 -19.48 -11.51 -6.31
C LEU A 753 -20.23 -12.20 -5.17
N PHE A 754 -19.71 -13.34 -4.73
CA PHE A 754 -20.17 -14.05 -3.53
C PHE A 754 -19.17 -13.91 -2.39
N SER A 755 -19.66 -13.72 -1.16
CA SER A 755 -18.87 -13.68 0.06
C SER A 755 -19.75 -13.90 1.31
N ASP A 756 -19.23 -14.66 2.27
CA ASP A 756 -19.82 -14.89 3.59
C ASP A 756 -19.51 -13.78 4.62
N GLU A 757 -18.87 -12.67 4.19
CA GLU A 757 -18.78 -11.44 4.98
C GLU A 757 -20.18 -11.02 5.47
N ALA A 758 -20.31 -10.69 6.75
CA ALA A 758 -21.56 -10.21 7.32
C ALA A 758 -21.95 -8.87 6.68
N GLY A 759 -23.17 -8.78 6.13
CA GLY A 759 -23.67 -7.56 5.51
C GLY A 759 -23.61 -6.35 6.45
N ASN A 760 -23.31 -5.17 5.90
CA ASN A 760 -23.22 -3.91 6.64
C ASN A 760 -24.48 -3.70 7.51
N ALA A 761 -24.31 -3.43 8.81
CA ALA A 761 -25.42 -3.20 9.74
C ALA A 761 -26.32 -1.99 9.37
N HIS A 762 -25.85 -1.11 8.48
CA HIS A 762 -26.61 0.00 7.93
C HIS A 762 -27.26 -0.30 6.56
N CYS A 763 -26.97 -1.45 5.94
CA CYS A 763 -27.64 -1.92 4.73
C CYS A 763 -29.12 -2.17 5.01
N LYS A 764 -29.96 -1.19 4.65
CA LYS A 764 -31.40 -1.38 4.54
C LYS A 764 -31.66 -1.99 3.17
N SER A 765 -32.04 -3.26 3.14
CA SER A 765 -32.47 -3.93 1.92
C SER A 765 -33.82 -3.38 1.44
N ASP A 766 -33.82 -2.21 0.80
CA ASP A 766 -35.03 -1.58 0.24
C ASP A 766 -35.64 -2.41 -0.90
N HIS A 767 -34.93 -3.44 -1.38
CA HIS A 767 -35.48 -4.62 -2.05
C HIS A 767 -36.42 -5.43 -1.13
N LYS A 768 -37.60 -4.84 -0.82
CA LYS A 768 -38.73 -5.46 -0.11
C LYS A 768 -39.42 -6.53 -0.97
N SER A 769 -38.69 -7.58 -1.32
CA SER A 769 -39.32 -8.87 -1.64
C SER A 769 -40.08 -9.37 -0.41
N ASN A 770 -41.20 -10.06 -0.63
CA ASN A 770 -42.00 -10.61 0.46
C ASN A 770 -41.15 -11.58 1.33
N SER A 771 -41.50 -11.73 2.61
CA SER A 771 -40.78 -12.56 3.59
C SER A 771 -40.99 -14.07 3.39
N ILE A 772 -40.86 -14.54 2.15
CA ILE A 772 -41.28 -15.87 1.66
C ILE A 772 -40.18 -16.51 0.79
N ASP A 773 -39.31 -15.71 0.16
CA ASP A 773 -38.33 -16.20 -0.82
C ASP A 773 -36.91 -16.31 -0.21
N ASP A 774 -36.26 -17.47 -0.39
CA ASP A 774 -34.89 -17.70 0.10
C ASP A 774 -33.83 -17.00 -0.78
N PRO A 775 -32.88 -16.24 -0.21
CA PRO A 775 -31.79 -15.63 -0.97
C PRO A 775 -30.70 -16.65 -1.35
N LEU A 776 -29.94 -16.34 -2.40
CA LEU A 776 -28.87 -17.21 -2.91
C LEU A 776 -27.77 -17.45 -1.87
N LYS A 777 -27.57 -18.73 -1.51
CA LYS A 777 -26.55 -19.18 -0.55
C LYS A 777 -25.93 -20.53 -0.94
N PHE A 778 -24.65 -20.69 -0.66
CA PHE A 778 -23.97 -21.99 -0.70
C PHE A 778 -24.24 -22.75 0.60
N LYS A 779 -24.47 -24.07 0.52
CA LYS A 779 -24.78 -24.90 1.71
C LYS A 779 -23.52 -25.50 2.36
N SER A 780 -22.44 -25.66 1.59
CA SER A 780 -21.15 -26.20 2.02
C SER A 780 -20.03 -25.81 1.04
N GLN A 781 -18.77 -25.96 1.48
CA GLN A 781 -17.54 -25.60 0.74
C GLN A 781 -17.30 -26.39 -0.58
N THR A 782 -18.19 -27.33 -0.91
CA THR A 782 -18.14 -28.16 -2.13
C THR A 782 -19.42 -28.09 -2.96
N ASP A 783 -20.41 -27.28 -2.56
CA ASP A 783 -21.63 -27.11 -3.34
C ASP A 783 -21.40 -26.29 -4.61
N SER A 784 -22.20 -26.58 -5.62
CA SER A 784 -22.39 -25.72 -6.78
C SER A 784 -23.82 -25.18 -6.80
N ILE A 785 -23.99 -23.89 -7.10
CA ILE A 785 -25.30 -23.29 -7.29
C ILE A 785 -25.58 -23.22 -8.79
N LYS A 786 -26.60 -23.97 -9.26
CA LYS A 786 -27.13 -23.79 -10.61
C LYS A 786 -28.10 -22.61 -10.62
N ILE A 787 -27.71 -21.51 -11.27
CA ILE A 787 -28.58 -20.37 -11.56
C ILE A 787 -29.07 -20.41 -13.00
N ASN A 788 -30.24 -19.81 -13.25
CA ASN A 788 -30.69 -19.46 -14.58
C ASN A 788 -30.61 -17.94 -14.73
N LEU A 789 -29.99 -17.49 -15.82
CA LEU A 789 -30.04 -16.13 -16.32
C LEU A 789 -31.11 -16.07 -17.42
N LEU A 790 -31.98 -15.07 -17.36
CA LEU A 790 -33.07 -14.88 -18.32
C LEU A 790 -33.15 -13.39 -18.68
N LEU A 791 -32.97 -13.07 -19.96
CA LEU A 791 -33.13 -11.70 -20.45
C LEU A 791 -34.50 -11.53 -21.12
N ILE A 792 -35.19 -10.46 -20.74
CA ILE A 792 -36.53 -10.10 -21.19
C ILE A 792 -36.44 -8.80 -22.02
N SER A 793 -37.06 -8.81 -23.21
CA SER A 793 -37.07 -7.72 -24.17
C SER A 793 -38.02 -6.58 -23.77
N PRO A 794 -37.95 -5.41 -24.44
CA PRO A 794 -38.90 -4.30 -24.24
C PRO A 794 -40.36 -4.70 -24.49
N ASN A 795 -40.60 -5.67 -25.36
CA ASN A 795 -41.93 -6.25 -25.64
C ASN A 795 -42.37 -7.29 -24.59
N HIS A 796 -41.65 -7.40 -23.47
CA HIS A 796 -41.83 -8.38 -22.40
C HIS A 796 -41.64 -9.86 -22.81
N GLU A 797 -40.98 -10.12 -23.95
CA GLU A 797 -40.71 -11.47 -24.43
C GLU A 797 -39.39 -12.03 -23.88
N LYS A 798 -39.29 -13.35 -23.73
CA LYS A 798 -38.06 -14.03 -23.31
C LYS A 798 -37.11 -14.16 -24.50
N LYS A 799 -36.08 -13.31 -24.60
CA LYS A 799 -35.15 -13.26 -25.75
C LYS A 799 -34.12 -14.39 -25.72
N CYS A 800 -33.47 -14.58 -24.57
CA CYS A 800 -32.36 -15.51 -24.37
C CYS A 800 -32.32 -15.98 -22.91
N SER A 801 -31.83 -17.20 -22.68
CA SER A 801 -31.66 -17.74 -21.33
C SER A 801 -30.44 -18.65 -21.27
N THR A 802 -29.69 -18.60 -20.18
CA THR A 802 -28.44 -19.35 -19.98
C THR A 802 -28.43 -19.93 -18.57
N ASP A 803 -28.27 -21.25 -18.47
CA ASP A 803 -27.99 -21.92 -17.21
C ASP A 803 -26.50 -21.83 -16.89
N VAL A 804 -26.14 -21.39 -15.68
CA VAL A 804 -24.76 -21.30 -15.21
C VAL A 804 -24.62 -22.08 -13.92
N ILE A 805 -23.59 -22.94 -13.85
CA ILE A 805 -23.21 -23.67 -12.64
C ILE A 805 -22.08 -22.88 -11.98
N LEU A 806 -22.41 -22.22 -10.87
CA LEU A 806 -21.45 -21.49 -10.05
C LEU A 806 -20.80 -22.44 -9.05
N PHE A 807 -19.47 -22.47 -9.04
CA PHE A 807 -18.70 -23.22 -8.05
C PHE A 807 -18.13 -22.28 -7.00
N GLN A 808 -18.05 -22.74 -5.75
CA GLN A 808 -17.30 -22.03 -4.72
C GLN A 808 -15.80 -22.19 -4.99
N GLU A 809 -15.20 -21.22 -5.68
CA GLU A 809 -13.75 -21.20 -5.88
C GLU A 809 -13.03 -21.19 -4.52
N ASN A 810 -12.36 -22.31 -4.20
CA ASN A 810 -11.45 -22.40 -3.07
C ASN A 810 -10.15 -21.65 -3.37
N LYS A 811 -10.23 -20.32 -3.53
CA LYS A 811 -9.08 -19.43 -3.36
C LYS A 811 -8.63 -19.53 -1.90
N LYS A 812 -7.70 -20.45 -1.66
CA LYS A 812 -6.87 -20.46 -0.46
C LYS A 812 -6.05 -19.17 -0.42
N ASN A 813 -6.63 -18.11 0.13
CA ASN A 813 -5.82 -17.15 0.86
C ASN A 813 -5.18 -17.93 2.01
N GLU A 814 -3.86 -18.09 2.00
CA GLU A 814 -3.14 -18.88 3.02
C GLU A 814 -2.97 -18.15 4.37
N THR A 815 -3.91 -17.28 4.72
CA THR A 815 -4.05 -16.70 6.06
C THR A 815 -4.61 -17.77 7.02
N LYS A 816 -3.72 -18.56 7.62
CA LYS A 816 -4.04 -19.65 8.55
C LYS A 816 -4.34 -19.16 9.99
N THR A 817 -5.13 -18.11 10.15
CA THR A 817 -5.57 -17.63 11.48
C THR A 817 -6.94 -18.22 11.86
N SER A 818 -7.14 -18.47 13.17
CA SER A 818 -8.31 -19.19 13.70
C SER A 818 -9.54 -18.31 13.95
N GLN A 819 -9.85 -17.43 13.00
CA GLN A 819 -11.17 -16.83 12.84
C GLN A 819 -11.87 -17.52 11.66
N THR A 820 -13.20 -17.51 11.63
CA THR A 820 -14.00 -18.23 10.62
C THR A 820 -13.50 -17.92 9.21
N LYS A 821 -13.02 -18.94 8.50
CA LYS A 821 -12.43 -18.80 7.16
C LYS A 821 -13.48 -18.34 6.15
N GLY A 822 -13.56 -17.01 6.00
CA GLY A 822 -14.40 -16.40 4.98
C GLY A 822 -13.96 -16.80 3.59
N TYR A 823 -14.91 -16.96 2.68
CA TYR A 823 -14.66 -17.25 1.27
C TYR A 823 -15.16 -16.11 0.40
N ILE A 824 -14.48 -15.90 -0.74
CA ILE A 824 -14.85 -14.89 -1.72
C ILE A 824 -14.66 -15.49 -3.11
N SER A 825 -15.70 -15.45 -3.94
CA SER A 825 -15.62 -15.91 -5.33
C SER A 825 -16.31 -14.91 -6.26
N MET A 826 -15.57 -14.41 -7.25
CA MET A 826 -16.06 -13.52 -8.30
C MET A 826 -16.23 -14.34 -9.58
N ASN A 827 -17.47 -14.51 -10.03
CA ASN A 827 -17.79 -15.26 -11.25
C ASN A 827 -18.08 -14.27 -12.39
N SER A 828 -17.35 -14.40 -13.50
CA SER A 828 -17.52 -13.58 -14.70
C SER A 828 -18.22 -14.38 -15.78
N ILE A 829 -19.33 -13.86 -16.30
CA ILE A 829 -20.22 -14.53 -17.23
C ILE A 829 -20.45 -13.61 -18.43
N LEU A 830 -20.21 -14.11 -19.63
CA LEU A 830 -20.63 -13.47 -20.88
C LEU A 830 -21.89 -14.18 -21.37
N MET A 831 -23.01 -13.47 -21.48
CA MET A 831 -24.31 -14.03 -21.87
C MET A 831 -24.65 -13.63 -23.31
N PRO A 832 -24.50 -14.55 -24.31
CA PRO A 832 -24.82 -14.27 -25.70
C PRO A 832 -26.33 -14.28 -25.94
N CYS A 833 -26.85 -13.19 -26.51
CA CYS A 833 -28.28 -12.97 -26.74
C CYS A 833 -28.61 -12.55 -28.18
N LYS A 834 -27.66 -11.86 -28.82
CA LYS A 834 -27.66 -11.34 -30.19
C LYS A 834 -28.70 -10.29 -30.52
N ASN A 835 -28.26 -9.23 -31.21
CA ASN A 835 -29.09 -8.19 -31.78
C ASN A 835 -30.15 -7.65 -30.78
N MET A 836 -29.69 -7.09 -29.66
CA MET A 836 -30.56 -6.52 -28.62
C MET A 836 -31.08 -5.14 -29.05
N GLU A 837 -32.33 -5.09 -29.51
CA GLU A 837 -33.01 -3.86 -29.97
C GLU A 837 -33.13 -2.76 -28.89
N PRO A 838 -33.39 -1.48 -29.25
CA PRO A 838 -33.43 -0.38 -28.29
C PRO A 838 -34.59 -0.47 -27.28
N GLY A 839 -34.45 0.20 -26.13
CA GLY A 839 -35.49 0.35 -25.10
C GLY A 839 -35.18 -0.31 -23.76
N HIS A 840 -36.21 -0.52 -22.94
CA HIS A 840 -36.12 -1.11 -21.60
C HIS A 840 -35.97 -2.63 -21.63
N TRP A 841 -34.83 -3.14 -21.17
CA TRP A 841 -34.54 -4.56 -20.99
C TRP A 841 -34.59 -4.96 -19.51
N THR A 842 -34.75 -6.25 -19.22
CA THR A 842 -34.70 -6.77 -17.85
C THR A 842 -33.97 -8.10 -17.78
N LEU A 843 -32.88 -8.16 -17.02
CA LEU A 843 -32.22 -9.41 -16.66
C LEU A 843 -32.83 -9.96 -15.36
N GLN A 844 -33.25 -11.22 -15.38
CA GLN A 844 -33.64 -11.97 -14.20
C GLN A 844 -32.60 -13.05 -13.88
N LEU A 845 -32.31 -13.20 -12.59
CA LEU A 845 -31.38 -14.18 -12.04
C LEU A 845 -32.07 -14.89 -10.88
N TYR A 846 -32.12 -16.23 -10.94
CA TYR A 846 -32.74 -17.06 -9.91
C TYR A 846 -32.08 -18.45 -9.86
N GLN A 847 -32.25 -19.16 -8.75
CA GLN A 847 -31.74 -20.52 -8.59
C GLN A 847 -32.67 -21.51 -9.30
N VAL A 848 -32.12 -22.52 -9.98
CA VAL A 848 -32.93 -23.55 -10.65
C VAL A 848 -33.55 -24.50 -9.62
N GLU A 849 -32.79 -24.86 -8.58
CA GLU A 849 -33.23 -25.69 -7.46
C GLU A 849 -32.69 -25.12 -6.13
N PRO A 850 -33.53 -24.82 -5.13
CA PRO A 850 -34.97 -25.08 -5.05
C PRO A 850 -35.81 -24.08 -5.85
N THR A 851 -36.96 -24.53 -6.33
CA THR A 851 -37.90 -23.77 -7.19
C THR A 851 -38.60 -22.57 -6.54
N LYS A 852 -38.29 -22.27 -5.26
CA LYS A 852 -38.77 -21.10 -4.49
C LYS A 852 -37.65 -20.12 -4.12
N SER A 853 -36.54 -20.09 -4.87
CA SER A 853 -35.49 -19.08 -4.67
C SER A 853 -35.97 -17.67 -5.00
N ARG A 854 -35.44 -16.68 -4.29
CA ARG A 854 -35.59 -15.24 -4.60
C ARG A 854 -35.19 -14.94 -6.05
N LYS A 855 -36.05 -14.21 -6.75
CA LYS A 855 -35.80 -13.72 -8.11
C LYS A 855 -35.18 -12.33 -8.05
N TYR A 856 -33.90 -12.24 -8.39
CA TYR A 856 -33.19 -10.99 -8.54
C TYR A 856 -33.53 -10.43 -9.94
N THR A 857 -33.86 -9.14 -10.02
CA THR A 857 -34.36 -8.49 -11.24
C THR A 857 -33.60 -7.20 -11.45
N PHE A 858 -32.97 -7.05 -12.60
CA PHE A 858 -32.06 -5.96 -12.92
C PHE A 858 -32.54 -5.22 -14.19
N PRO A 859 -32.92 -3.94 -14.08
CA PRO A 859 -33.30 -3.14 -15.23
C PRO A 859 -32.07 -2.77 -16.06
N LEU A 860 -32.24 -2.73 -17.38
CA LEU A 860 -31.27 -2.27 -18.36
C LEU A 860 -31.96 -1.35 -19.36
N TYR A 861 -31.22 -0.46 -20.01
CA TYR A 861 -31.74 0.36 -21.11
C TYR A 861 -30.74 0.42 -22.25
N LEU A 862 -31.19 0.22 -23.49
CA LEU A 862 -30.34 0.27 -24.69
C LEU A 862 -30.78 1.41 -25.62
N VAL A 863 -29.82 2.12 -26.20
CA VAL A 863 -30.04 3.28 -27.05
C VAL A 863 -29.42 3.05 -28.42
N ASP A 864 -30.22 3.22 -29.47
CA ASP A 864 -29.69 3.49 -30.81
C ASP A 864 -29.20 4.93 -30.85
N LEU A 865 -27.92 5.12 -31.19
CA LEU A 865 -27.26 6.42 -31.29
C LEU A 865 -27.01 6.84 -32.74
N ASP A 866 -27.16 5.90 -33.69
CA ASP A 866 -26.99 6.14 -35.12
C ASP A 866 -28.34 6.51 -35.77
N ASP A 867 -29.46 5.92 -35.30
CA ASP A 867 -30.81 6.39 -35.62
C ASP A 867 -31.17 7.69 -34.88
N LYS A 868 -31.08 8.80 -35.63
CA LYS A 868 -31.43 10.14 -35.16
C LYS A 868 -32.91 10.31 -34.85
N ASP A 869 -33.80 9.60 -35.53
CA ASP A 869 -35.24 9.76 -35.37
C ASP A 869 -35.77 8.92 -34.21
N TYR A 870 -35.24 7.70 -33.99
CA TYR A 870 -35.38 7.01 -32.70
C TYR A 870 -34.94 7.92 -31.55
N LEU A 871 -33.72 8.48 -31.63
CA LEU A 871 -33.18 9.31 -30.56
C LEU A 871 -34.04 10.55 -30.34
N ASN A 872 -34.41 11.28 -31.41
CA ASN A 872 -35.29 12.45 -31.36
C ASN A 872 -36.60 12.19 -30.59
N ASN A 873 -37.23 11.03 -30.80
CA ASN A 873 -38.50 10.68 -30.20
C ASN A 873 -38.39 10.27 -28.71
N HIS A 874 -37.30 9.63 -28.31
CA HIS A 874 -37.12 9.08 -26.96
C HIS A 874 -36.26 9.95 -26.02
N LEU A 875 -35.81 11.14 -26.45
CA LEU A 875 -34.96 12.06 -25.65
C LEU A 875 -35.46 12.34 -24.22
N LYS A 876 -36.78 12.43 -24.00
CA LYS A 876 -37.34 12.62 -22.64
C LYS A 876 -37.24 11.35 -21.78
N GLU A 877 -37.50 10.18 -22.35
CA GLU A 877 -37.35 8.89 -21.66
C GLU A 877 -35.89 8.63 -21.29
N ILE A 878 -34.96 8.93 -22.20
CA ILE A 878 -33.52 8.88 -21.95
C ILE A 878 -33.13 9.86 -20.82
N ALA A 879 -33.65 11.09 -20.80
CA ALA A 879 -33.38 12.04 -19.72
C ALA A 879 -33.90 11.55 -18.34
N HIS A 880 -34.99 10.78 -18.31
CA HIS A 880 -35.52 10.20 -17.06
C HIS A 880 -34.61 9.11 -16.44
N LEU A 881 -33.55 8.67 -17.14
CA LEU A 881 -32.51 7.80 -16.57
C LEU A 881 -31.65 8.51 -15.49
N TRP A 882 -31.81 9.82 -15.30
CA TRP A 882 -31.16 10.62 -14.26
C TRP A 882 -32.17 11.21 -13.26
N GLU A 883 -31.71 11.42 -12.03
CA GLU A 883 -32.47 12.09 -10.97
C GLU A 883 -31.71 13.30 -10.42
N LEU A 884 -32.40 14.44 -10.29
CA LEU A 884 -31.87 15.66 -9.66
C LEU A 884 -31.72 15.49 -8.14
N LYS A 885 -30.47 15.39 -7.69
CA LYS A 885 -30.12 15.24 -6.26
C LYS A 885 -29.75 16.56 -5.60
N TYR A 886 -29.08 17.45 -6.33
CA TYR A 886 -28.64 18.76 -5.82
C TYR A 886 -28.85 19.87 -6.85
N PHE A 887 -29.22 21.05 -6.37
CA PHE A 887 -29.36 22.28 -7.17
C PHE A 887 -29.04 23.47 -6.27
N ALA A 888 -28.10 24.32 -6.67
CA ALA A 888 -27.79 25.55 -5.95
C ALA A 888 -27.25 26.65 -6.87
N PHE A 889 -27.67 27.88 -6.62
CA PHE A 889 -27.08 29.07 -7.21
C PHE A 889 -25.64 29.24 -6.71
N MET A 890 -24.73 29.57 -7.62
CA MET A 890 -23.34 29.93 -7.35
C MET A 890 -23.26 31.45 -7.22
N ASN A 891 -22.75 31.94 -6.09
CA ASN A 891 -22.77 33.35 -5.77
C ASN A 891 -21.52 34.04 -6.35
N LYS A 892 -21.67 34.86 -7.40
CA LYS A 892 -20.56 35.55 -8.08
C LYS A 892 -19.75 36.52 -7.21
N ASN A 893 -20.23 36.83 -6.00
CA ASN A 893 -19.65 37.81 -5.08
C ASN A 893 -18.67 37.20 -4.05
N ASP A 894 -18.18 35.97 -4.24
CA ASP A 894 -17.09 35.43 -3.40
C ASP A 894 -16.06 34.51 -4.13
N PRO A 895 -15.40 34.95 -5.24
CA PRO A 895 -14.26 34.23 -5.82
C PRO A 895 -12.90 34.79 -5.38
N SER A 896 -12.82 36.06 -4.98
CA SER A 896 -11.55 36.82 -5.04
C SER A 896 -11.47 38.05 -4.13
N ASP A 897 -12.00 38.03 -2.91
CA ASP A 897 -11.90 39.18 -1.99
C ASP A 897 -11.30 38.81 -0.61
N PHE A 898 -9.99 38.56 -0.61
CA PHE A 898 -9.22 38.16 0.57
C PHE A 898 -8.22 39.22 1.08
N HIS A 899 -8.36 40.49 0.66
CA HIS A 899 -7.46 41.56 1.08
C HIS A 899 -8.13 42.91 1.43
N LYS A 900 -8.40 43.04 2.76
CA LYS A 900 -8.42 44.26 3.61
C LYS A 900 -9.78 44.85 4.03
N SER A 901 -9.77 45.19 5.32
CA SER A 901 -10.55 46.23 6.02
C SER A 901 -12.06 46.03 6.23
N GLU A 902 -12.47 46.42 7.44
CA GLU A 902 -13.86 46.50 7.88
C GLU A 902 -14.57 47.68 7.22
N MET A 903 -15.87 47.54 6.94
CA MET A 903 -16.87 48.31 7.66
C MET A 903 -18.28 47.70 7.52
N ILE A 904 -19.00 47.64 8.63
CA ILE A 904 -20.42 47.29 8.64
C ILE A 904 -21.22 48.57 8.39
N TYR A 905 -22.14 48.54 7.41
CA TYR A 905 -23.29 49.45 7.44
C TYR A 905 -24.59 48.72 7.11
N THR A 906 -25.59 48.94 7.96
CA THR A 906 -26.92 48.32 7.91
C THR A 906 -27.90 49.15 7.09
N SER A 907 -28.54 48.53 6.10
CA SER A 907 -29.91 48.82 5.58
C SER A 907 -30.15 47.89 4.37
N LEU A 908 -31.37 47.46 4.02
CA LEU A 908 -32.70 47.93 4.43
C LEU A 908 -33.53 46.88 5.22
N SER A 909 -34.09 47.35 6.33
CA SER A 909 -35.49 47.19 6.81
C SER A 909 -36.30 45.97 6.32
N SER A 910 -36.69 45.02 7.18
CA SER A 910 -37.80 45.06 8.18
C SER A 910 -39.20 45.05 7.52
N GLN A 911 -40.26 44.45 8.09
CA GLN A 911 -40.52 43.98 9.46
C GLN A 911 -41.12 42.54 9.41
N HIS A 912 -41.43 41.79 10.48
CA HIS A 912 -41.34 42.00 11.93
C HIS A 912 -40.92 40.63 12.58
N PHE A 913 -41.27 40.13 13.79
CA PHE A 913 -42.14 40.55 14.89
C PHE A 913 -41.30 40.88 16.16
N SER A 914 -41.57 40.27 17.32
CA SER A 914 -40.85 40.58 18.57
C SER A 914 -40.81 39.41 19.59
N HIS A 915 -39.83 39.49 20.49
CA HIS A 915 -39.67 38.82 21.80
C HIS A 915 -40.19 37.38 22.02
N ILE A 916 -39.27 36.51 22.46
CA ILE A 916 -39.29 35.95 23.83
C ILE A 916 -37.86 35.52 24.21
N SER A 917 -37.43 35.86 25.42
CA SER A 917 -36.20 35.34 26.04
C SER A 917 -36.55 34.15 26.93
N GLY A 918 -35.72 33.10 26.93
CA GLY A 918 -35.99 31.90 27.73
C GLY A 918 -34.87 30.88 27.71
N GLN A 919 -33.95 30.96 28.69
CA GLN A 919 -33.07 29.84 29.00
C GLN A 919 -33.90 28.69 29.58
N LYS A 920 -33.76 27.48 29.00
CA LYS A 920 -34.09 26.22 29.68
C LYS A 920 -33.08 25.13 29.32
N GLU A 921 -32.11 24.93 30.20
CA GLU A 921 -31.45 23.63 30.33
C GLU A 921 -32.46 22.62 30.89
N ILE A 922 -32.78 21.53 30.16
CA ILE A 922 -33.41 20.34 30.75
C ILE A 922 -32.77 19.07 30.18
N ASN A 923 -31.90 18.47 31.00
CA ASN A 923 -31.69 17.03 31.21
C ASN A 923 -31.73 16.08 29.99
N ILE A 924 -30.55 15.65 29.54
CA ILE A 924 -30.38 14.30 28.98
C ILE A 924 -30.46 13.29 30.15
N VAL A 925 -31.28 12.25 30.02
CA VAL A 925 -31.59 11.29 31.08
C VAL A 925 -30.37 10.42 31.42
N LYS A 926 -29.98 10.40 32.70
CA LYS A 926 -29.09 9.38 33.28
C LYS A 926 -29.91 8.34 34.03
N THR A 927 -29.87 7.08 33.58
CA THR A 927 -30.10 5.82 34.34
C THR A 927 -30.00 4.65 33.35
N HIS A 928 -29.61 3.42 33.70
CA HIS A 928 -29.22 2.84 35.00
C HIS A 928 -27.95 1.97 34.87
N ASN A 929 -27.09 1.97 35.88
CA ASN A 929 -26.01 0.97 36.02
C ASN A 929 -26.53 -0.25 36.82
N SER A 930 -26.51 -1.45 36.24
CA SER A 930 -26.88 -2.71 36.90
C SER A 930 -25.65 -3.50 37.40
N LYS A 931 -25.03 -3.04 38.51
CA LYS A 931 -24.03 -3.85 39.23
C LYS A 931 -24.70 -5.03 39.98
N LYS A 932 -25.07 -6.10 39.28
CA LYS A 932 -25.45 -7.41 39.87
C LYS A 932 -25.34 -8.53 38.82
N ASP A 933 -24.12 -9.09 38.67
CA ASP A 933 -23.87 -10.51 38.37
C ASP A 933 -22.36 -10.83 38.30
N ARG A 934 -21.71 -10.87 39.48
CA ARG A 934 -20.30 -11.27 39.64
C ARG A 934 -20.07 -12.20 40.84
N ARG A 935 -21.07 -13.02 41.22
CA ARG A 935 -20.97 -13.97 42.36
C ARG A 935 -21.41 -15.41 42.07
N LEU A 936 -21.82 -15.75 40.84
CA LEU A 936 -22.31 -17.11 40.50
C LEU A 936 -21.36 -17.96 39.62
N ILE A 937 -20.24 -17.40 39.15
CA ILE A 937 -19.34 -18.08 38.21
C ILE A 937 -18.27 -18.95 38.94
N GLY A 938 -17.81 -18.53 40.12
CA GLY A 938 -16.72 -19.20 40.85
C GLY A 938 -17.00 -20.66 41.21
N ASN A 939 -18.15 -20.94 41.84
CA ASN A 939 -18.45 -22.29 42.33
C ASN A 939 -18.66 -23.32 41.21
N ARG A 940 -19.13 -22.91 40.01
CA ARG A 940 -19.34 -23.86 38.90
C ARG A 940 -18.01 -24.39 38.34
N PHE A 941 -16.99 -23.54 38.24
CA PHE A 941 -15.66 -23.96 37.79
C PHE A 941 -15.04 -24.97 38.76
N HIS A 942 -15.13 -24.72 40.07
CA HIS A 942 -14.50 -25.56 41.07
C HIS A 942 -15.15 -26.96 41.16
N HIS A 943 -16.47 -27.05 40.99
CA HIS A 943 -17.21 -28.31 41.03
C HIS A 943 -17.03 -29.13 39.74
N TRP A 944 -16.97 -28.46 38.57
CA TRP A 944 -16.70 -29.12 37.29
C TRP A 944 -15.29 -29.73 37.22
N TYR A 945 -14.28 -29.07 37.81
CA TYR A 945 -12.91 -29.58 37.81
C TYR A 945 -12.73 -30.84 38.69
N ILE A 946 -13.49 -30.95 39.79
CA ILE A 946 -13.38 -32.06 40.76
C ILE A 946 -14.26 -33.25 40.36
N CYS A 947 -15.58 -33.04 40.17
CA CYS A 947 -16.52 -34.14 39.91
C CYS A 947 -16.93 -34.26 38.42
N GLY A 948 -16.49 -33.34 37.54
CA GLY A 948 -17.01 -33.16 36.17
C GLY A 948 -16.13 -33.64 35.00
N GLY A 949 -15.17 -34.54 35.23
CA GLY A 949 -14.39 -35.18 34.15
C GLY A 949 -12.91 -34.77 34.02
N GLY A 950 -12.37 -33.99 34.96
CA GLY A 950 -10.95 -33.57 34.98
C GLY A 950 -9.92 -34.71 34.98
N PHE A 951 -10.34 -35.94 35.31
CA PHE A 951 -9.53 -37.16 35.20
C PHE A 951 -9.04 -37.42 33.77
N ALA A 952 -9.87 -37.18 32.76
CA ALA A 952 -9.50 -37.41 31.36
C ALA A 952 -8.48 -36.37 30.86
N SER A 953 -8.70 -35.08 31.15
CA SER A 953 -7.80 -34.01 30.71
C SER A 953 -6.45 -34.06 31.41
N THR A 954 -6.40 -34.35 32.70
CA THR A 954 -5.13 -34.53 33.44
C THR A 954 -4.36 -35.77 32.99
N PHE A 955 -5.03 -36.90 32.76
CA PHE A 955 -4.38 -38.11 32.24
C PHE A 955 -3.84 -37.90 30.82
N ILE A 956 -4.61 -37.27 29.93
CA ILE A 956 -4.16 -36.92 28.56
C ILE A 956 -2.98 -35.95 28.59
N LEU A 957 -3.03 -34.88 29.40
CA LEU A 957 -1.91 -33.94 29.52
C LEU A 957 -0.64 -34.60 30.08
N CYS A 958 -0.78 -35.47 31.08
CA CYS A 958 0.36 -36.21 31.64
C CYS A 958 0.95 -37.21 30.64
N LEU A 959 0.09 -37.93 29.89
CA LEU A 959 0.52 -38.88 28.86
C LEU A 959 1.17 -38.17 27.66
N ILE A 960 0.68 -36.99 27.26
CA ILE A 960 1.36 -36.11 26.30
C ILE A 960 2.73 -35.67 26.83
N PHE A 961 2.82 -35.22 28.08
CA PHE A 961 4.09 -34.77 28.69
C PHE A 961 5.12 -35.90 28.75
N VAL A 962 4.68 -37.11 29.10
CA VAL A 962 5.48 -38.34 29.04
C VAL A 962 5.96 -38.62 27.61
N LEU A 963 5.05 -38.67 26.62
CA LEU A 963 5.42 -38.93 25.22
C LEU A 963 6.40 -37.87 24.66
N PHE A 964 6.27 -36.60 25.06
CA PHE A 964 7.12 -35.51 24.61
C PHE A 964 8.55 -35.63 25.16
N PHE A 965 8.72 -36.00 26.44
CA PHE A 965 10.04 -36.21 27.05
C PHE A 965 10.68 -37.56 26.70
N PHE A 966 9.90 -38.64 26.55
CA PHE A 966 10.42 -39.97 26.25
C PHE A 966 11.10 -40.09 24.87
N LYS A 967 10.90 -39.12 23.97
CA LYS A 967 11.59 -39.08 22.67
C LYS A 967 13.08 -38.69 22.75
N LYS A 968 13.61 -38.29 23.92
CA LYS A 968 14.99 -37.72 24.02
C LYS A 968 15.97 -38.38 25.01
N TYR A 969 15.53 -39.14 26.01
CA TYR A 969 16.44 -39.82 26.95
C TYR A 969 15.95 -41.20 27.39
N PHE A 970 16.82 -42.21 27.30
CA PHE A 970 16.51 -43.61 27.59
C PHE A 970 17.47 -44.22 28.63
N ARG A 971 17.00 -44.45 29.86
CA ARG A 971 17.65 -45.28 30.89
C ARG A 971 16.59 -46.00 31.72
N LEU A 972 16.60 -47.34 31.73
CA LEU A 972 15.52 -48.16 32.31
C LEU A 972 15.23 -47.89 33.80
N ASN A 973 16.26 -47.57 34.60
CA ASN A 973 16.14 -47.62 36.06
C ASN A 973 15.28 -46.51 36.69
N LEU A 974 14.91 -45.45 35.96
CA LEU A 974 13.95 -44.45 36.47
C LEU A 974 12.48 -44.81 36.21
N LEU A 975 12.19 -45.76 35.30
CA LEU A 975 10.82 -46.06 34.88
C LEU A 975 9.94 -46.49 36.07
N TRP A 976 10.45 -47.36 36.93
CA TRP A 976 9.74 -47.86 38.10
C TRP A 976 9.42 -46.77 39.14
N VAL A 977 10.30 -45.79 39.31
CA VAL A 977 10.07 -44.66 40.22
C VAL A 977 8.93 -43.78 39.71
N TYR A 978 8.89 -43.50 38.40
CA TYR A 978 7.80 -42.75 37.79
C TYR A 978 6.47 -43.51 37.80
N ILE A 979 6.47 -44.82 37.56
CA ILE A 979 5.27 -45.67 37.69
C ILE A 979 4.74 -45.64 39.13
N LEU A 980 5.60 -45.80 40.14
CA LEU A 980 5.21 -45.70 41.54
C LEU A 980 4.67 -44.31 41.92
N SER A 981 5.28 -43.22 41.45
CA SER A 981 4.75 -41.87 41.70
C SER A 981 3.40 -41.62 41.01
N LEU A 982 3.20 -42.15 39.79
CA LEU A 982 1.93 -42.01 39.06
C LEU A 982 0.81 -42.78 39.79
N ILE A 983 1.10 -44.01 40.25
CA ILE A 983 0.16 -44.80 41.06
C ILE A 983 -0.18 -44.08 42.37
N LEU A 984 0.81 -43.49 43.05
CA LEU A 984 0.59 -42.73 44.29
C LEU A 984 -0.32 -41.51 44.07
N VAL A 985 -0.10 -40.75 42.99
CA VAL A 985 -0.91 -39.57 42.63
C VAL A 985 -2.35 -39.99 42.28
N VAL A 986 -2.52 -41.04 41.47
CA VAL A 986 -3.85 -41.57 41.12
C VAL A 986 -4.59 -42.07 42.37
N PHE A 987 -3.90 -42.75 43.29
CA PHE A 987 -4.52 -43.23 44.53
C PHE A 987 -4.94 -42.07 45.45
N LEU A 988 -4.10 -41.04 45.61
CA LEU A 988 -4.44 -39.82 46.34
C LEU A 988 -5.63 -39.08 45.70
N GLN A 989 -5.72 -39.02 44.38
CA GLN A 989 -6.83 -38.39 43.67
C GLN A 989 -8.14 -39.18 43.79
N ILE A 990 -8.09 -40.52 43.80
CA ILE A 990 -9.26 -41.37 44.04
C ILE A 990 -9.77 -41.16 45.49
N MET A 991 -8.87 -41.15 46.47
CA MET A 991 -9.25 -40.88 47.87
C MET A 991 -9.88 -39.49 48.03
N LEU A 992 -9.30 -38.47 47.39
CA LEU A 992 -9.87 -37.11 47.37
C LEU A 992 -11.27 -37.07 46.73
N PHE A 993 -11.47 -37.79 45.61
CA PHE A 993 -12.76 -37.85 44.91
C PHE A 993 -13.87 -38.42 45.82
N PHE A 994 -13.63 -39.57 46.47
CA PHE A 994 -14.60 -40.15 47.41
C PHE A 994 -14.84 -39.24 48.63
N THR A 995 -13.83 -38.55 49.16
CA THR A 995 -14.02 -37.64 50.31
C THR A 995 -14.69 -36.30 49.98
N LEU A 996 -14.85 -35.92 48.71
CA LEU A 996 -15.31 -34.57 48.30
C LEU A 996 -16.48 -34.54 47.30
N CYS A 997 -16.82 -35.64 46.63
CA CYS A 997 -18.00 -35.75 45.76
C CYS A 997 -19.14 -36.60 46.36
N GLU A 998 -19.02 -37.06 47.61
CA GLU A 998 -19.98 -37.96 48.29
C GLU A 998 -20.63 -37.33 49.56
N GLN A 999 -20.82 -36.00 49.55
CA GLN A 999 -21.64 -35.22 50.49
C GLN A 999 -22.51 -34.18 49.76
#